data_AF-A0A8D0GDJ3-F1
#
_entry.id   AF-A0A8D0GDJ3-F1
#
_cell.length_a   1.000
_cell.length_b   1.000
_cell.length_c   1.000
_cell.angle_alpha   90.00
_cell.angle_beta   90.00
_cell.angle_gamma   90.00
#
_symmetry.space_group_name_H-M   'P 1'
#
loop_
_entity.id
_entity.type
_entity.pdbx_description
1 polymer ?
#
loop_
_entity_poly.entity_id
_entity_poly.type
_entity_poly.pdbx_seq_one_letter_code
_entity_poly.pdbx_strand_id
1 'polypeptide(L)'
;MCFAKKLQGRLLRTFSPRSGGVGVGGLLLLSKKCSNYIIPRLLERKSFSKPFFPELAHIFLLFFQPSPFSAVGLLSTWPAYASGQAILKNRKPCFVPERKRYGNKEQAVLTVSKPQYLEQLESYLRKELQSLDLTKENAQELKLQPFREIFEFFIEDFKTYKPLLAAIKNEYEVTLVHMQEKIHSLEPLKALLVTVSDECTQQILELEEQERAEITTLKSERLYLLKLIDKMKEEKISLQTQVSKLRKSMAEEYLRYLNECDARKLLLADLSEMRSQQEDIMLHHVQDVKGEDTMKLALALKIARQDLTKVQVELNAMKADYGDVVPRRDFESQEKKYSDLRQKVIMHSLKDFDDLQKEYDMLLEIHGETVQERDQFYKELLQVQRSCTPRPDWDKCAEVISGGAERWDILAEGKTSEQLMDVLLEELGEGVLKEKDTFTGMGKNERVPVYLRFEGLVKNKMLNKKEVVAILREIWKEKVSADQQVCFFFLGFLQRKYGEASAFEWAYSIYENIKLYRSNDTMSLFYDILTGNVDEGIYHGQSQFIANLLKELMAYDSLNSGNLTSQFVALRAAFPLKNDVQIQELIEAAGYKAESSDELVNYRSLFNEDEEGKAEPFIWKLKSQYISEKQAYLRELKNELGDLL
;
A
#
# COMPACT_ATOMS: atom_id res chain seq x y z
N MET A 1 -0.20 50.04 -8.59
CA MET A 1 1.25 49.94 -8.91
C MET A 1 2.07 50.58 -7.80
N CYS A 2 2.22 49.89 -6.68
CA CYS A 2 3.14 50.25 -5.59
C CYS A 2 3.19 49.04 -4.66
N PHE A 3 4.02 48.05 -4.97
CA PHE A 3 4.57 47.06 -4.02
C PHE A 3 5.58 46.14 -4.75
N ALA A 4 6.50 46.75 -5.50
CA ALA A 4 7.64 46.09 -6.10
C ALA A 4 8.86 46.99 -5.91
N LYS A 5 9.39 47.02 -4.68
CA LYS A 5 10.70 47.60 -4.28
C LYS A 5 10.89 47.48 -2.77
N LYS A 6 11.20 46.28 -2.29
CA LYS A 6 11.87 46.09 -0.99
C LYS A 6 12.36 44.65 -0.88
N LEU A 7 13.58 44.41 -1.34
CA LEU A 7 14.55 43.45 -0.77
C LEU A 7 15.76 43.36 -1.70
N GLN A 8 16.54 44.43 -1.70
CA GLN A 8 17.93 44.41 -2.14
C GLN A 8 18.69 45.26 -1.13
N GLY A 9 19.54 44.64 -0.31
CA GLY A 9 20.39 45.37 0.63
C GLY A 9 20.65 44.67 1.96
N ARG A 10 21.37 43.54 1.93
CA ARG A 10 22.46 43.32 2.91
C ARG A 10 23.60 42.61 2.19
N LEU A 11 24.54 43.46 1.76
CA LEU A 11 25.81 43.11 1.16
C LEU A 11 26.78 42.61 2.24
N LEU A 12 27.46 41.52 1.91
CA LEU A 12 28.92 41.32 1.98
C LEU A 12 29.66 41.42 3.32
N ARG A 13 30.21 40.26 3.72
CA ARG A 13 31.56 40.00 4.27
C ARG A 13 31.63 38.46 4.42
N THR A 14 32.48 37.69 3.76
CA THR A 14 33.91 37.85 3.51
C THR A 14 34.46 36.79 2.52
N PHE A 15 35.44 37.22 1.72
CA PHE A 15 36.53 36.49 1.05
C PHE A 15 36.28 35.56 -0.16
N SER A 16 36.74 36.08 -1.29
CA SER A 16 37.06 35.51 -2.62
C SER A 16 38.50 34.90 -2.61
N PRO A 17 39.12 34.55 -3.75
CA PRO A 17 38.95 33.38 -4.60
C PRO A 17 40.26 32.55 -4.73
N ARG A 18 40.20 31.35 -5.31
CA ARG A 18 41.34 30.80 -6.06
C ARG A 18 40.90 30.41 -7.46
N SER A 19 41.52 31.10 -8.42
CA SER A 19 41.75 30.71 -9.81
C SER A 19 42.09 29.22 -9.92
N GLY A 20 41.73 28.48 -10.95
CA GLY A 20 41.42 28.83 -12.34
C GLY A 20 41.90 27.62 -13.15
N GLY A 21 41.10 27.17 -14.12
CA GLY A 21 41.44 25.98 -14.89
C GLY A 21 40.28 25.53 -15.77
N VAL A 22 40.06 26.29 -16.84
CA VAL A 22 39.21 25.90 -17.96
C VAL A 22 39.84 24.67 -18.62
N GLY A 23 39.09 23.56 -18.64
CA GLY A 23 39.41 22.36 -19.39
C GLY A 23 38.16 21.88 -20.11
N VAL A 24 37.95 22.40 -21.32
CA VAL A 24 37.00 21.87 -22.28
C VAL A 24 37.53 20.52 -22.76
N GLY A 25 36.80 19.44 -22.53
CA GLY A 25 37.11 18.13 -23.12
C GLY A 25 36.48 16.97 -22.37
N GLY A 26 35.52 16.29 -23.01
CA GLY A 26 35.11 14.94 -22.60
C GLY A 26 33.62 14.71 -22.37
N LEU A 27 32.72 15.36 -23.12
CA LEU A 27 31.32 14.92 -23.22
C LEU A 27 31.13 14.07 -24.48
N LEU A 28 31.76 12.89 -24.48
CA LEU A 28 31.51 11.75 -25.38
C LEU A 28 32.33 10.56 -24.87
N LEU A 29 31.68 9.40 -24.72
CA LEU A 29 32.12 8.14 -24.08
C LEU A 29 31.99 8.16 -22.56
N LEU A 30 30.86 7.72 -21.97
CA LEU A 30 30.56 6.29 -21.81
C LEU A 30 29.03 6.06 -21.76
N SER A 31 28.34 6.28 -22.87
CA SER A 31 27.13 5.52 -23.21
C SER A 31 27.55 4.13 -23.66
N LYS A 32 27.91 3.26 -22.71
CA LYS A 32 28.06 1.79 -22.89
C LYS A 32 28.41 1.16 -21.53
N LYS A 33 27.39 0.92 -20.71
CA LYS A 33 27.28 -0.19 -19.75
C LYS A 33 26.02 0.02 -18.91
N CYS A 34 24.90 -0.41 -19.46
CA CYS A 34 23.71 -0.94 -18.77
C CYS A 34 22.75 -1.41 -19.86
N SER A 35 23.20 -2.41 -20.62
CA SER A 35 22.34 -3.23 -21.46
C SER A 35 22.91 -4.63 -21.33
N ASN A 36 22.37 -5.38 -20.38
CA ASN A 36 22.20 -6.82 -20.39
C ASN A 36 21.59 -7.25 -19.06
N TYR A 37 20.60 -8.14 -19.16
CA TYR A 37 19.76 -8.73 -18.12
C TYR A 37 18.51 -7.95 -17.72
N ILE A 38 17.53 -7.88 -18.64
CA ILE A 38 16.16 -8.29 -18.32
C ILE A 38 15.66 -9.20 -19.45
N ILE A 39 15.04 -10.29 -19.02
CA ILE A 39 14.56 -11.48 -19.71
C ILE A 39 13.31 -11.18 -20.56
N PRO A 40 13.07 -11.95 -21.64
CA PRO A 40 11.72 -12.49 -21.82
C PRO A 40 11.77 -14.02 -21.99
N ARG A 41 11.24 -14.73 -21.00
CA ARG A 41 10.87 -16.15 -21.08
C ARG A 41 9.47 -16.26 -20.50
N LEU A 42 8.49 -16.07 -21.37
CA LEU A 42 7.13 -16.58 -21.19
C LEU A 42 6.82 -17.40 -22.43
N LEU A 43 6.95 -18.73 -22.27
CA LEU A 43 6.14 -19.78 -22.90
C LEU A 43 6.88 -21.11 -22.71
N GLU A 44 6.66 -21.72 -21.55
CA GLU A 44 6.63 -23.18 -21.44
C GLU A 44 5.81 -23.53 -20.20
N ARG A 45 4.55 -23.89 -20.44
CA ARG A 45 3.68 -24.53 -19.45
C ARG A 45 4.35 -25.82 -18.98
N LYS A 46 4.80 -25.85 -17.73
CA LYS A 46 5.00 -27.09 -16.97
C LYS A 46 4.06 -27.08 -15.79
N SER A 47 2.95 -27.80 -15.98
CA SER A 47 2.25 -28.62 -15.00
C SER A 47 2.64 -28.39 -13.53
N PHE A 48 1.71 -27.78 -12.79
CA PHE A 48 1.62 -27.90 -11.34
C PHE A 48 1.41 -29.37 -10.96
N SER A 49 2.42 -30.00 -10.38
CA SER A 49 2.24 -31.09 -9.42
C SER A 49 3.48 -31.19 -8.53
N LYS A 50 3.45 -30.52 -7.37
CA LYS A 50 4.28 -30.89 -6.22
C LYS A 50 3.38 -30.92 -5.00
N PRO A 51 3.18 -32.08 -4.36
CA PRO A 51 2.53 -32.11 -3.06
C PRO A 51 3.50 -31.62 -1.99
N PHE A 52 2.98 -30.73 -1.15
CA PHE A 52 3.39 -30.54 0.24
C PHE A 52 3.35 -31.89 0.97
N PHE A 53 4.46 -32.34 1.54
CA PHE A 53 4.56 -33.19 2.74
C PHE A 53 6.04 -33.42 3.07
N PRO A 54 6.67 -32.65 3.98
CA PRO A 54 7.98 -33.00 4.52
C PRO A 54 7.79 -33.65 5.90
N GLU A 55 7.17 -34.83 5.97
CA GLU A 55 7.09 -35.55 7.26
C GLU A 55 7.07 -37.09 7.17
N LEU A 56 7.39 -37.67 6.00
CA LEU A 56 7.47 -39.13 5.84
C LEU A 56 8.87 -39.66 5.51
N ALA A 57 9.93 -38.90 5.86
CA ALA A 57 11.30 -39.39 5.82
C ALA A 57 11.74 -40.07 7.13
N HIS A 58 10.93 -39.99 8.20
CA HIS A 58 11.26 -40.56 9.52
C HIS A 58 10.58 -41.90 9.84
N ILE A 59 9.65 -42.39 9.01
CA ILE A 59 8.91 -43.64 9.31
C ILE A 59 9.55 -44.89 8.68
N PHE A 60 10.48 -44.76 7.73
CA PHE A 60 11.12 -45.92 7.08
C PHE A 60 12.37 -46.47 7.78
N LEU A 61 12.76 -45.93 8.94
CA LEU A 61 13.95 -46.37 9.70
C LEU A 61 13.63 -47.07 11.04
N LEU A 62 12.36 -47.39 11.33
CA LEU A 62 11.97 -47.99 12.62
C LEU A 62 11.44 -49.43 12.55
N PHE A 63 11.60 -50.15 11.43
CA PHE A 63 11.15 -51.54 11.32
C PHE A 63 12.25 -52.60 11.11
N PHE A 64 13.50 -52.28 11.40
CA PHE A 64 14.56 -53.29 11.52
C PHE A 64 15.44 -53.03 12.76
N GLN A 65 14.91 -53.35 13.94
CA GLN A 65 15.77 -53.71 15.07
C GLN A 65 15.99 -55.22 15.06
N PRO A 66 17.24 -55.72 14.98
CA PRO A 66 17.52 -57.14 15.14
C PRO A 66 17.52 -57.49 16.64
N SER A 67 16.55 -58.29 17.09
CA SER A 67 16.65 -58.98 18.39
C SER A 67 17.45 -60.28 18.25
N PRO A 68 18.28 -60.65 19.25
CA PRO A 68 19.15 -61.81 19.15
C PRO A 68 18.39 -63.08 19.53
N PHE A 69 18.24 -64.01 18.59
CA PHE A 69 17.93 -65.41 18.91
C PHE A 69 19.05 -66.31 18.40
N SER A 70 19.83 -66.82 19.36
CA SER A 70 20.67 -67.99 19.20
C SER A 70 19.77 -69.22 19.24
N ALA A 71 19.77 -70.01 18.16
CA ALA A 71 19.50 -71.44 18.23
C ALA A 71 20.14 -72.11 17.01
N VAL A 72 21.20 -72.87 17.27
CA VAL A 72 21.83 -73.81 16.34
C VAL A 72 20.78 -74.83 15.91
N GLY A 73 20.53 -74.94 14.61
CA GLY A 73 19.71 -75.99 14.01
C GLY A 73 20.19 -76.26 12.59
N LEU A 74 20.83 -77.41 12.37
CA LEU A 74 21.26 -77.88 11.05
C LEU A 74 20.05 -78.01 10.11
N LEU A 75 19.99 -77.19 9.05
CA LEU A 75 19.27 -77.55 7.82
C LEU A 75 20.31 -77.93 6.76
N SER A 76 20.25 -79.19 6.32
CA SER A 76 21.10 -79.78 5.28
C SER A 76 20.91 -79.07 3.94
N THR A 77 22.03 -78.68 3.33
CA THR A 77 22.14 -77.91 2.09
C THR A 77 22.04 -78.78 0.83
N TRP A 78 21.13 -78.42 -0.07
CA TRP A 78 21.44 -78.38 -1.51
C TRP A 78 22.40 -77.20 -1.75
N PRO A 79 23.33 -77.23 -2.73
CA PRO A 79 24.42 -76.26 -2.76
C PRO A 79 23.93 -74.86 -3.12
N ALA A 80 24.15 -73.89 -2.22
CA ALA A 80 23.83 -72.47 -2.39
C ALA A 80 24.71 -71.72 -3.43
N TYR A 81 25.41 -72.44 -4.32
CA TYR A 81 26.41 -71.86 -5.24
C TYR A 81 26.31 -72.38 -6.69
N ALA A 82 25.10 -72.52 -7.25
CA ALA A 82 24.94 -72.96 -8.65
C ALA A 82 23.90 -72.19 -9.49
N SER A 83 23.45 -71.01 -9.09
CA SER A 83 22.52 -70.21 -9.92
C SER A 83 22.86 -68.73 -9.91
N GLY A 84 24.07 -68.43 -10.38
CA GLY A 84 24.58 -67.08 -10.60
C GLY A 84 24.97 -66.85 -12.05
N GLN A 85 24.09 -67.10 -13.02
CA GLN A 85 24.27 -66.67 -14.42
C GLN A 85 22.93 -66.32 -15.07
N ALA A 86 22.35 -65.19 -14.69
CA ALA A 86 21.38 -64.48 -15.51
C ALA A 86 21.38 -63.00 -15.13
N ILE A 87 22.50 -62.30 -15.33
CA ILE A 87 22.48 -60.85 -15.45
C ILE A 87 23.23 -60.46 -16.72
N LEU A 88 22.49 -59.72 -17.55
CA LEU A 88 22.89 -58.94 -18.72
C LEU A 88 24.39 -58.62 -18.77
N LYS A 89 25.04 -59.10 -19.83
CA LYS A 89 26.38 -58.69 -20.24
C LYS A 89 26.39 -57.19 -20.54
N ASN A 90 27.28 -56.42 -19.91
CA ASN A 90 28.08 -55.39 -20.57
C ASN A 90 29.15 -54.77 -19.65
N ARG A 91 30.38 -55.31 -19.74
CA ARG A 91 31.66 -54.61 -20.05
C ARG A 91 32.88 -55.21 -19.33
N LYS A 92 34.02 -55.05 -20.01
CA LYS A 92 35.29 -55.80 -19.97
C LYS A 92 36.30 -55.33 -18.89
N PRO A 93 37.38 -56.12 -18.65
CA PRO A 93 38.25 -56.11 -17.45
C PRO A 93 39.71 -55.63 -17.71
N CYS A 94 40.53 -55.55 -16.64
CA CYS A 94 42.01 -55.78 -16.52
C CYS A 94 42.50 -55.10 -15.20
N PHE A 95 43.30 -55.64 -14.28
CA PHE A 95 44.59 -56.35 -14.36
C PHE A 95 44.83 -57.23 -13.09
N VAL A 96 45.55 -58.34 -13.25
CA VAL A 96 46.16 -59.24 -12.23
C VAL A 96 47.55 -59.59 -12.81
N PRO A 97 48.70 -59.68 -12.09
CA PRO A 97 49.08 -60.90 -11.31
C PRO A 97 50.09 -60.62 -10.15
N GLU A 98 50.60 -61.55 -9.32
CA GLU A 98 50.94 -62.96 -9.52
C GLU A 98 51.37 -63.60 -8.17
N ARG A 99 50.94 -64.83 -7.87
CA ARG A 99 51.85 -65.98 -7.63
C ARG A 99 51.10 -67.31 -7.56
N LYS A 100 51.59 -68.23 -8.41
CA LYS A 100 51.15 -69.60 -8.75
C LYS A 100 51.35 -70.57 -7.59
N ARG A 101 50.35 -71.42 -7.26
CA ARG A 101 50.15 -72.85 -7.65
C ARG A 101 51.32 -73.81 -7.39
N TYR A 102 51.02 -74.94 -6.72
CA TYR A 102 51.16 -76.36 -7.12
C TYR A 102 50.61 -77.21 -5.94
N GLY A 103 49.84 -78.30 -6.06
CA GLY A 103 49.49 -79.17 -7.18
C GLY A 103 48.28 -80.07 -6.88
N ASN A 104 48.04 -80.96 -7.85
CA ASN A 104 46.82 -81.71 -8.20
C ASN A 104 46.17 -82.62 -7.15
N LYS A 105 44.84 -82.76 -7.24
CA LYS A 105 44.14 -84.06 -7.35
C LYS A 105 42.77 -83.85 -8.00
N GLU A 106 42.49 -84.68 -8.99
CA GLU A 106 41.24 -84.75 -9.74
C GLU A 106 40.08 -85.09 -8.81
N GLN A 107 39.04 -84.26 -8.80
CA GLN A 107 37.73 -84.58 -8.25
C GLN A 107 36.66 -84.11 -9.23
N ALA A 108 35.83 -85.06 -9.62
CA ALA A 108 34.74 -84.93 -10.57
C ALA A 108 33.85 -83.73 -10.23
N VAL A 109 33.63 -82.86 -11.21
CA VAL A 109 32.57 -81.85 -11.20
C VAL A 109 31.24 -82.61 -11.29
N LEU A 110 30.61 -82.86 -10.15
CA LEU A 110 29.18 -83.19 -10.11
C LEU A 110 28.42 -81.92 -10.46
N THR A 111 28.08 -81.75 -11.74
CA THR A 111 27.02 -80.84 -12.17
C THR A 111 25.71 -81.37 -11.58
N VAL A 112 25.32 -80.85 -10.43
CA VAL A 112 24.00 -81.15 -9.85
C VAL A 112 22.97 -80.50 -10.78
N SER A 113 22.22 -81.33 -11.51
CA SER A 113 21.13 -80.88 -12.38
C SER A 113 20.05 -80.21 -11.54
N LYS A 114 19.51 -79.10 -12.04
CA LYS A 114 18.42 -78.37 -11.40
C LYS A 114 17.21 -79.31 -11.20
N PRO A 115 16.47 -79.21 -10.09
CA PRO A 115 15.29 -80.04 -9.88
C PRO A 115 14.28 -79.85 -11.02
N GLN A 116 13.83 -80.96 -11.62
CA GLN A 116 12.93 -80.94 -12.79
C GLN A 116 11.64 -80.14 -12.53
N TYR A 117 11.15 -80.15 -11.29
CA TYR A 117 9.96 -79.38 -10.89
C TYR A 117 10.19 -77.85 -10.94
N LEU A 118 11.38 -77.38 -10.52
CA LEU A 118 11.73 -75.95 -10.59
C LEU A 118 11.90 -75.48 -12.04
N GLU A 119 12.41 -76.35 -12.93
CA GLU A 119 12.49 -76.06 -14.36
C GLU A 119 11.11 -75.95 -15.01
N GLN A 120 10.15 -76.80 -14.59
CA GLN A 120 8.77 -76.75 -15.06
C GLN A 120 8.07 -75.44 -14.64
N LEU A 121 8.17 -75.05 -13.37
CA LEU A 121 7.61 -73.79 -12.86
C LEU A 121 8.20 -72.55 -13.55
N GLU A 122 9.52 -72.52 -13.77
CA GLU A 122 10.16 -71.42 -14.48
C GLU A 122 9.78 -71.37 -15.97
N SER A 123 9.59 -72.52 -16.61
CA SER A 123 9.14 -72.57 -17.99
C SER A 123 7.69 -72.09 -18.14
N TYR A 124 6.83 -72.37 -17.15
CA TYR A 124 5.47 -71.85 -17.06
C TYR A 124 5.47 -70.34 -16.85
N LEU A 125 6.26 -69.83 -15.89
CA LEU A 125 6.41 -68.39 -15.64
C LEU A 125 6.81 -67.61 -16.90
N ARG A 126 7.80 -68.13 -17.63
CA ARG A 126 8.32 -67.45 -18.82
C ARG A 126 7.28 -67.42 -19.95
N LYS A 127 6.45 -68.45 -20.08
CA LYS A 127 5.36 -68.49 -21.08
C LYS A 127 4.25 -67.51 -20.72
N GLU A 128 3.81 -67.50 -19.46
CA GLU A 128 2.76 -66.58 -18.99
C GLU A 128 3.21 -65.12 -18.94
N LEU A 129 4.49 -64.83 -18.66
CA LEU A 129 4.99 -63.45 -18.75
C LEU A 129 5.17 -62.97 -20.19
N GLN A 130 5.34 -63.88 -21.16
CA GLN A 130 5.46 -63.54 -22.59
C GLN A 130 4.09 -63.35 -23.27
N SER A 131 3.01 -63.88 -22.68
CA SER A 131 1.64 -63.70 -23.19
C SER A 131 0.97 -62.40 -22.73
N LEU A 132 1.55 -61.69 -21.74
CA LEU A 132 1.00 -60.44 -21.19
C LEU A 132 1.35 -59.22 -22.05
N ASP A 133 0.37 -58.34 -22.26
CA ASP A 133 0.52 -57.09 -23.00
C ASP A 133 1.02 -55.96 -22.07
N LEU A 134 2.29 -55.58 -22.23
CA LEU A 134 3.01 -54.64 -21.37
C LEU A 134 2.74 -53.16 -21.67
N THR A 135 1.84 -52.87 -22.60
CA THR A 135 1.55 -51.51 -23.09
C THR A 135 0.50 -50.76 -22.25
N LYS A 136 -0.21 -51.45 -21.35
CA LYS A 136 -1.24 -50.86 -20.47
C LYS A 136 -0.64 -50.25 -19.20
N GLU A 137 -1.27 -49.21 -18.66
CA GLU A 137 -0.85 -48.54 -17.40
C GLU A 137 -0.77 -49.50 -16.19
N ASN A 138 -1.52 -50.61 -16.22
CA ASN A 138 -1.53 -51.63 -15.16
C ASN A 138 -0.55 -52.79 -15.41
N ALA A 139 0.45 -52.61 -16.28
CA ALA A 139 1.38 -53.68 -16.66
C ALA A 139 2.16 -54.31 -15.48
N GLN A 140 2.32 -53.58 -14.36
CA GLN A 140 2.94 -54.13 -13.16
C GLN A 140 1.98 -55.01 -12.34
N GLU A 141 0.70 -54.66 -12.27
CA GLU A 141 -0.32 -55.46 -11.59
C GLU A 141 -0.62 -56.74 -12.36
N LEU A 142 -0.69 -56.66 -13.69
CA LEU A 142 -0.90 -57.82 -14.57
C LEU A 142 0.23 -58.86 -14.44
N LYS A 143 1.47 -58.44 -14.15
CA LYS A 143 2.59 -59.34 -13.90
C LYS A 143 2.45 -60.12 -12.60
N LEU A 144 1.78 -59.57 -11.59
CA LEU A 144 1.65 -60.21 -10.28
C LEU A 144 0.85 -61.51 -10.37
N GLN A 145 -0.07 -61.64 -11.33
CA GLN A 145 -0.96 -62.79 -11.46
C GLN A 145 -0.19 -64.10 -11.77
N PRO A 146 0.67 -64.19 -12.81
CA PRO A 146 1.54 -65.36 -13.02
C PRO A 146 2.45 -65.69 -11.84
N PHE A 147 2.96 -64.68 -11.13
CA PHE A 147 3.79 -64.90 -9.94
C PHE A 147 2.98 -65.45 -8.75
N ARG A 148 1.73 -65.01 -8.56
CA ARG A 148 0.83 -65.54 -7.51
C ARG A 148 0.46 -66.99 -7.75
N GLU A 149 0.19 -67.37 -9.00
CA GLU A 149 -0.16 -68.73 -9.40
C GLU A 149 1.02 -69.68 -9.18
N ILE A 150 2.23 -69.27 -9.58
CA ILE A 150 3.44 -70.09 -9.38
C ILE A 150 3.83 -70.20 -7.92
N PHE A 151 3.63 -69.13 -7.14
CA PHE A 151 3.84 -69.19 -5.71
C PHE A 151 2.82 -70.11 -5.02
N GLU A 152 1.58 -70.19 -5.52
CA GLU A 152 0.60 -71.17 -5.04
C GLU A 152 1.03 -72.61 -5.34
N PHE A 153 1.38 -72.91 -6.60
CA PHE A 153 1.89 -74.24 -6.99
C PHE A 153 3.16 -74.61 -6.21
N PHE A 154 4.02 -73.63 -5.90
CA PHE A 154 5.19 -73.84 -5.06
C PHE A 154 4.81 -74.16 -3.61
N ILE A 155 3.85 -73.45 -3.02
CA ILE A 155 3.39 -73.66 -1.64
C ILE A 155 2.66 -74.99 -1.48
N GLU A 156 1.87 -75.40 -2.47
CA GLU A 156 1.08 -76.64 -2.44
C GLU A 156 1.95 -77.90 -2.30
N ASP A 157 3.16 -77.87 -2.86
CA ASP A 157 4.12 -78.97 -2.85
C ASP A 157 4.88 -79.13 -1.51
N PHE A 158 4.93 -78.10 -0.67
CA PHE A 158 5.49 -78.21 0.68
C PHE A 158 4.47 -78.81 1.64
N LYS A 159 4.81 -79.89 2.33
CA LYS A 159 3.88 -80.52 3.28
C LYS A 159 3.97 -79.95 4.70
N THR A 160 5.16 -79.53 5.13
CA THR A 160 5.44 -79.05 6.50
C THR A 160 5.36 -77.53 6.64
N TYR A 161 5.81 -76.77 5.64
CA TYR A 161 5.90 -75.30 5.70
C TYR A 161 4.72 -74.57 5.04
N LYS A 162 3.80 -75.31 4.40
CA LYS A 162 2.61 -74.75 3.73
C LYS A 162 1.76 -73.79 4.57
N PRO A 163 1.39 -74.09 5.84
CA PRO A 163 0.56 -73.15 6.61
C PRO A 163 1.27 -71.81 6.85
N LEU A 164 2.60 -71.81 7.02
CA LEU A 164 3.37 -70.58 7.20
C LEU A 164 3.48 -69.77 5.90
N LEU A 165 3.81 -70.43 4.78
CA LEU A 165 3.95 -69.74 3.50
C LEU A 165 2.61 -69.23 2.96
N ALA A 166 1.52 -69.97 3.18
CA ALA A 166 0.16 -69.54 2.86
C ALA A 166 -0.28 -68.35 3.73
N ALA A 167 0.06 -68.33 5.02
CA ALA A 167 -0.21 -67.18 5.88
C ALA A 167 0.56 -65.93 5.41
N ILE A 168 1.85 -66.08 5.08
CA ILE A 168 2.65 -64.98 4.52
C ILE A 168 2.05 -64.48 3.20
N LYS A 169 1.69 -65.39 2.29
CA LYS A 169 1.02 -65.03 1.03
C LYS A 169 -0.25 -64.22 1.32
N ASN A 170 -1.14 -64.74 2.16
CA ASN A 170 -2.43 -64.12 2.48
C ASN A 170 -2.26 -62.69 3.03
N GLU A 171 -1.30 -62.43 3.91
CA GLU A 171 -1.02 -61.08 4.41
C GLU A 171 -0.63 -60.11 3.28
N TYR A 172 0.21 -60.54 2.34
CA TYR A 172 0.55 -59.72 1.17
C TYR A 172 -0.63 -59.54 0.21
N GLU A 173 -1.49 -60.54 0.06
CA GLU A 173 -2.68 -60.43 -0.81
C GLU A 173 -3.71 -59.47 -0.23
N VAL A 174 -4.00 -59.55 1.06
CA VAL A 174 -4.91 -58.65 1.77
C VAL A 174 -4.38 -57.21 1.74
N THR A 175 -3.08 -57.00 1.97
CA THR A 175 -2.49 -55.66 1.92
C THR A 175 -2.50 -55.06 0.51
N LEU A 176 -2.30 -55.85 -0.54
CA LEU A 176 -2.41 -55.38 -1.93
C LEU A 176 -3.84 -54.95 -2.27
N VAL A 177 -4.85 -55.73 -1.87
CA VAL A 177 -6.27 -55.37 -2.06
C VAL A 177 -6.59 -54.06 -1.34
N HIS A 178 -6.18 -53.92 -0.08
CA HIS A 178 -6.34 -52.67 0.68
C HIS A 178 -5.70 -51.45 0.01
N MET A 179 -4.51 -51.61 -0.56
CA MET A 179 -3.84 -50.53 -1.29
C MET A 179 -4.57 -50.18 -2.60
N GLN A 180 -5.11 -51.18 -3.31
CA GLN A 180 -5.92 -50.96 -4.50
C GLN A 180 -7.23 -50.22 -4.16
N GLU A 181 -7.93 -50.62 -3.10
CA GLU A 181 -9.14 -49.92 -2.62
C GLU A 181 -8.84 -48.45 -2.26
N LYS A 182 -7.70 -48.20 -1.59
CA LYS A 182 -7.24 -46.83 -1.32
C LYS A 182 -7.01 -46.05 -2.62
N ILE A 183 -6.37 -46.63 -3.63
CA ILE A 183 -6.14 -45.96 -4.92
C ILE A 183 -7.47 -45.62 -5.60
N HIS A 184 -8.42 -46.56 -5.66
CA HIS A 184 -9.74 -46.32 -6.23
C HIS A 184 -10.50 -45.22 -5.48
N SER A 185 -10.39 -45.15 -4.15
CA SER A 185 -11.02 -44.07 -3.37
C SER A 185 -10.45 -42.67 -3.67
N LEU A 186 -9.22 -42.57 -4.16
CA LEU A 186 -8.55 -41.31 -4.48
C LEU A 186 -8.86 -40.81 -5.90
N GLU A 187 -9.31 -41.67 -6.82
CA GLU A 187 -9.67 -41.28 -8.19
C GLU A 187 -10.82 -40.25 -8.28
N PRO A 188 -11.96 -40.40 -7.57
CA PRO A 188 -13.02 -39.39 -7.61
C PRO A 188 -12.57 -38.05 -7.01
N LEU A 189 -11.66 -38.05 -6.02
CA LEU A 189 -11.09 -36.82 -5.47
C LEU A 189 -10.19 -36.11 -6.48
N LYS A 190 -9.42 -36.85 -7.28
CA LYS A 190 -8.65 -36.28 -8.39
C LYS A 190 -9.55 -35.68 -9.46
N ALA A 191 -10.65 -36.37 -9.80
CA ALA A 191 -11.62 -35.85 -10.76
C ALA A 191 -12.28 -34.55 -10.27
N LEU A 192 -12.69 -34.50 -9.00
CA LEU A 192 -13.25 -33.30 -8.39
C LEU A 192 -12.23 -32.14 -8.35
N LEU A 193 -10.96 -32.43 -8.07
CA LEU A 193 -9.92 -31.41 -8.10
C LEU A 193 -9.73 -30.80 -9.49
N VAL A 194 -9.82 -31.62 -10.55
CA VAL A 194 -9.75 -31.14 -11.93
C VAL A 194 -10.95 -30.26 -12.25
N THR A 195 -12.18 -30.67 -11.89
CA THR A 195 -13.38 -29.86 -12.16
C THR A 195 -13.34 -28.51 -11.43
N VAL A 196 -12.96 -28.50 -10.14
CA VAL A 196 -12.83 -27.26 -9.38
C VAL A 196 -11.70 -26.39 -9.93
N SER A 197 -10.60 -26.99 -10.38
CA SER A 197 -9.53 -26.25 -11.08
C SER A 197 -10.05 -25.59 -12.36
N ASP A 198 -10.82 -26.32 -13.16
CA ASP A 198 -11.39 -25.80 -14.42
C ASP A 198 -12.39 -24.67 -14.14
N GLU A 199 -13.25 -24.82 -13.13
CA GLU A 199 -14.19 -23.78 -12.68
C GLU A 199 -13.45 -22.50 -12.23
N CYS A 200 -12.42 -22.63 -11.41
CA CYS A 200 -11.58 -21.49 -11.01
C CYS A 200 -10.93 -20.81 -12.23
N THR A 201 -10.43 -21.59 -13.21
CA THR A 201 -9.85 -21.00 -14.43
C THR A 201 -10.88 -20.27 -15.28
N GLN A 202 -12.12 -20.76 -15.34
CA GLN A 202 -13.22 -20.07 -16.04
C GLN A 202 -13.56 -18.75 -15.36
N GLN A 203 -13.70 -18.73 -14.03
CA GLN A 203 -13.96 -17.51 -13.27
C GLN A 203 -12.87 -16.45 -13.48
N ILE A 204 -11.59 -16.85 -13.51
CA ILE A 204 -10.49 -15.94 -13.78
C ILE A 204 -10.62 -15.33 -15.19
N LEU A 205 -10.94 -16.14 -16.20
CA LEU A 205 -11.08 -15.65 -17.58
C LEU A 205 -12.27 -14.68 -17.74
N GLU A 206 -13.39 -14.96 -17.07
CA GLU A 206 -14.56 -14.08 -17.07
C GLU A 206 -14.23 -12.71 -16.45
N LEU A 207 -13.54 -12.71 -15.30
CA LEU A 207 -13.08 -11.48 -14.66
C LEU A 207 -12.11 -10.70 -15.56
N GLU A 208 -11.14 -11.36 -16.19
CA GLU A 208 -10.21 -10.72 -17.12
C GLU A 208 -10.91 -10.12 -18.35
N GLU A 209 -12.01 -10.72 -18.82
CA GLU A 209 -12.81 -10.16 -19.92
C GLU A 209 -13.61 -8.93 -19.46
N GLN A 210 -14.20 -8.99 -18.27
CA GLN A 210 -14.91 -7.86 -17.67
C GLN A 210 -13.98 -6.66 -17.43
N GLU A 211 -12.81 -6.90 -16.83
CA GLU A 211 -11.80 -5.86 -16.61
C GLU A 211 -11.34 -5.23 -17.93
N ARG A 212 -11.13 -6.04 -18.98
CA ARG A 212 -10.78 -5.53 -20.31
C ARG A 212 -11.88 -4.64 -20.88
N ALA A 213 -13.14 -5.03 -20.75
CA ALA A 213 -14.27 -4.21 -21.18
C ALA A 213 -14.29 -2.86 -20.44
N GLU A 214 -14.17 -2.87 -19.11
CA GLU A 214 -14.14 -1.65 -18.30
C GLU A 214 -12.95 -0.73 -18.63
N ILE A 215 -11.76 -1.30 -18.83
CA ILE A 215 -10.59 -0.52 -19.25
C ILE A 215 -10.86 0.16 -20.60
N THR A 216 -11.55 -0.50 -21.53
CA THR A 216 -11.86 0.11 -22.84
C THR A 216 -12.89 1.23 -22.74
N THR A 217 -13.93 1.08 -21.90
CA THR A 217 -14.93 2.13 -21.69
C THR A 217 -14.30 3.35 -21.02
N LEU A 218 -13.54 3.16 -19.94
CA LEU A 218 -12.82 4.23 -19.25
C LEU A 218 -11.81 4.95 -20.16
N LYS A 219 -11.12 4.22 -21.04
CA LYS A 219 -10.23 4.85 -22.04
C LYS A 219 -11.00 5.73 -23.02
N SER A 220 -12.18 5.29 -23.46
CA SER A 220 -13.02 6.08 -24.38
C SER A 220 -13.56 7.35 -23.72
N GLU A 221 -13.98 7.25 -22.44
CA GLU A 221 -14.46 8.40 -21.66
C GLU A 221 -13.32 9.39 -21.37
N ARG A 222 -12.14 8.91 -20.99
CA ARG A 222 -10.95 9.75 -20.83
C ARG A 222 -10.64 10.54 -22.10
N LEU A 223 -10.70 9.89 -23.26
CA LEU A 223 -10.49 10.55 -24.56
C LEU A 223 -11.56 11.61 -24.84
N TYR A 224 -12.82 11.32 -24.52
CA TYR A 224 -13.91 12.27 -24.66
C TYR A 224 -13.72 13.50 -23.76
N LEU A 225 -13.42 13.30 -22.48
CA LEU A 225 -13.19 14.39 -21.52
C LEU A 225 -11.98 15.24 -21.91
N LEU A 226 -10.90 14.65 -22.42
CA LEU A 226 -9.75 15.41 -22.93
C LEU A 226 -10.14 16.32 -24.10
N LYS A 227 -10.92 15.82 -25.06
CA LYS A 227 -11.43 16.63 -26.18
C LYS A 227 -12.31 17.78 -25.69
N LEU A 228 -13.14 17.54 -24.68
CA LEU A 228 -13.98 18.57 -24.08
C LEU A 228 -13.15 19.65 -23.39
N ILE A 229 -12.12 19.26 -22.64
CA ILE A 229 -11.18 20.19 -21.98
C ILE A 229 -10.48 21.06 -23.03
N ASP A 230 -10.03 20.47 -24.13
CA ASP A 230 -9.34 21.21 -25.19
C ASP A 230 -10.29 22.21 -25.88
N LYS A 231 -11.54 21.81 -26.17
CA LYS A 231 -12.58 22.72 -26.69
C LYS A 231 -12.82 23.89 -25.73
N MET A 232 -12.98 23.64 -24.44
CA MET A 232 -13.19 24.70 -23.45
C MET A 232 -11.98 25.63 -23.31
N LYS A 233 -10.75 25.11 -23.45
CA LYS A 233 -9.53 25.93 -23.46
C LYS A 233 -9.51 26.84 -24.69
N GLU A 234 -9.86 26.34 -25.87
CA GLU A 234 -9.94 27.14 -27.10
C GLU A 234 -10.98 28.26 -26.97
N GLU A 235 -12.18 27.95 -26.45
CA GLU A 235 -13.22 28.93 -26.17
C GLU A 235 -12.75 30.01 -25.19
N LYS A 236 -12.06 29.62 -24.10
CA LYS A 236 -11.48 30.55 -23.15
C LYS A 236 -10.46 31.49 -23.81
N ILE A 237 -9.56 30.97 -24.64
CA ILE A 237 -8.56 31.78 -25.35
C ILE A 237 -9.25 32.75 -26.33
N SER A 238 -10.29 32.30 -27.03
CA SER A 238 -11.09 33.13 -27.94
C SER A 238 -11.76 34.28 -27.18
N LEU A 239 -12.47 33.98 -26.09
CA LEU A 239 -13.14 34.99 -25.25
C LEU A 239 -12.14 35.96 -24.64
N GLN A 240 -11.01 35.47 -24.14
CA GLN A 240 -9.95 36.33 -23.59
C GLN A 240 -9.40 37.29 -24.65
N THR A 241 -9.26 36.82 -25.90
CA THR A 241 -8.87 37.66 -27.03
C THR A 241 -9.92 38.74 -27.31
N GLN A 242 -11.21 38.41 -27.30
CA GLN A 242 -12.30 39.38 -27.48
C GLN A 242 -12.31 40.43 -26.36
N VAL A 243 -12.18 40.01 -25.10
CA VAL A 243 -12.08 40.91 -23.95
C VAL A 243 -10.89 41.85 -24.09
N SER A 244 -9.72 41.35 -24.54
CA SER A 244 -8.55 42.20 -24.78
C SER A 244 -8.79 43.26 -25.86
N LYS A 245 -9.51 42.90 -26.94
CA LYS A 245 -9.88 43.83 -28.02
C LYS A 245 -10.85 44.90 -27.53
N LEU A 246 -11.88 44.49 -26.79
CA LEU A 246 -12.86 45.42 -26.20
C LEU A 246 -12.20 46.39 -25.22
N ARG A 247 -11.28 45.92 -24.37
CA ARG A 247 -10.51 46.78 -23.47
C ARG A 247 -9.68 47.82 -24.22
N LYS A 248 -9.05 47.44 -25.33
CA LYS A 248 -8.29 48.38 -26.17
C LYS A 248 -9.20 49.41 -26.83
N SER A 249 -10.29 48.97 -27.45
CA SER A 249 -11.28 49.87 -28.06
C SER A 249 -11.89 50.84 -27.04
N MET A 250 -12.24 50.35 -25.85
CA MET A 250 -12.73 51.20 -24.77
C MET A 250 -11.69 52.26 -24.36
N ALA A 251 -10.41 51.88 -24.24
CA ALA A 251 -9.34 52.82 -23.93
C ALA A 251 -9.13 53.87 -25.03
N GLU A 252 -9.24 53.48 -26.31
CA GLU A 252 -9.18 54.38 -27.46
C GLU A 252 -10.34 55.39 -27.45
N GLU A 253 -11.57 54.94 -27.17
CA GLU A 253 -12.73 55.82 -27.06
C GLU A 253 -12.61 56.77 -25.86
N TYR A 254 -12.12 56.31 -24.71
CA TYR A 254 -11.83 57.19 -23.57
C TYR A 254 -10.79 58.26 -23.92
N LEU A 255 -9.74 57.91 -24.67
CA LEU A 255 -8.74 58.87 -25.13
C LEU A 255 -9.36 59.91 -26.08
N ARG A 256 -10.21 59.49 -27.02
CA ARG A 256 -10.93 60.40 -27.93
C ARG A 256 -11.81 61.37 -27.15
N TYR A 257 -12.56 60.88 -26.18
CA TYR A 257 -13.40 61.72 -25.32
C TYR A 257 -12.59 62.78 -24.57
N LEU A 258 -11.42 62.42 -24.04
CA LEU A 258 -10.52 63.38 -23.37
C LEU A 258 -10.01 64.44 -24.35
N ASN A 259 -9.55 64.03 -25.53
CA ASN A 259 -9.08 64.94 -26.57
C ASN A 259 -10.19 65.91 -27.02
N GLU A 260 -11.43 65.43 -27.19
CA GLU A 260 -12.58 66.28 -27.49
C GLU A 260 -12.89 67.27 -26.37
N CYS A 261 -12.83 66.84 -25.10
CA CYS A 261 -13.03 67.71 -23.95
C CYS A 261 -11.99 68.82 -23.91
N ASP A 262 -10.72 68.51 -24.17
CA ASP A 262 -9.65 69.50 -24.17
C ASP A 262 -9.76 70.47 -25.35
N ALA A 263 -10.14 69.98 -26.54
CA ALA A 263 -10.44 70.84 -27.68
C ALA A 263 -11.62 71.79 -27.40
N ARG A 264 -12.68 71.32 -26.73
CA ARG A 264 -13.82 72.16 -26.33
C ARG A 264 -13.42 73.22 -25.31
N LYS A 265 -12.57 72.89 -24.32
CA LYS A 265 -12.05 73.89 -23.37
C LYS A 265 -11.28 74.99 -24.07
N LEU A 266 -10.44 74.64 -25.05
CA LEU A 266 -9.64 75.58 -25.81
C LEU A 266 -10.54 76.51 -26.65
N LEU A 267 -11.54 75.96 -27.35
CA LEU A 267 -12.52 76.77 -28.10
C LEU A 267 -13.34 77.69 -27.20
N LEU A 268 -13.71 77.27 -25.99
CA LEU A 268 -14.41 78.13 -25.04
C LEU A 268 -13.53 79.29 -24.55
N ALA A 269 -12.23 79.04 -24.35
CA ALA A 269 -11.27 80.09 -24.03
C ALA A 269 -11.17 81.11 -25.17
N ASP A 270 -10.98 80.65 -26.41
CA ASP A 270 -10.92 81.52 -27.60
C ASP A 270 -12.22 82.34 -27.76
N LEU A 271 -13.39 81.71 -27.61
CA LEU A 271 -14.68 82.41 -27.69
C LEU A 271 -14.84 83.49 -26.62
N SER A 272 -14.35 83.24 -25.40
CA SER A 272 -14.38 84.22 -24.32
C SER A 272 -13.48 85.42 -24.60
N GLU A 273 -12.30 85.17 -25.20
CA GLU A 273 -11.37 86.21 -25.63
C GLU A 273 -11.95 87.05 -26.77
N MET A 274 -12.51 86.41 -27.79
CA MET A 274 -13.18 87.09 -28.91
C MET A 274 -14.37 87.92 -28.45
N ARG A 275 -15.16 87.44 -27.48
CA ARG A 275 -16.30 88.20 -26.93
C ARG A 275 -15.81 89.46 -26.20
N SER A 276 -14.72 89.37 -25.44
CA SER A 276 -14.08 90.54 -24.82
C SER A 276 -13.67 91.57 -25.87
N GLN A 277 -13.03 91.13 -26.95
CA GLN A 277 -12.63 92.02 -28.06
C GLN A 277 -13.82 92.66 -28.78
N GLN A 278 -14.94 91.95 -28.92
CA GLN A 278 -16.12 92.46 -29.60
C GLN A 278 -16.92 93.44 -28.74
N GLU A 279 -16.95 93.25 -27.42
CA GLU A 279 -17.49 94.24 -26.48
C GLU A 279 -16.69 95.56 -26.55
N ASP A 280 -15.37 95.49 -26.74
CA ASP A 280 -14.51 96.66 -27.00
C ASP A 280 -14.85 97.37 -28.33
N ILE A 281 -15.21 96.61 -29.38
CA ILE A 281 -15.58 97.16 -30.71
C ILE A 281 -17.01 97.74 -30.73
N MET A 282 -17.96 97.11 -30.04
CA MET A 282 -19.37 97.56 -29.96
C MET A 282 -19.50 98.91 -29.24
N LEU A 283 -18.60 99.23 -28.31
CA LEU A 283 -18.50 100.57 -27.71
C LEU A 283 -18.18 101.67 -28.73
N HIS A 284 -17.60 101.33 -29.89
CA HIS A 284 -17.17 102.29 -30.91
C HIS A 284 -18.14 102.47 -32.10
N HIS A 285 -19.21 101.68 -32.24
CA HIS A 285 -19.99 101.64 -33.49
C HIS A 285 -21.51 101.71 -33.34
N VAL A 286 -22.05 102.69 -32.61
CA VAL A 286 -23.50 102.99 -32.62
C VAL A 286 -23.76 104.36 -33.25
N GLN A 287 -23.68 104.44 -34.58
CA GLN A 287 -24.40 105.43 -35.39
C GLN A 287 -24.29 105.06 -36.87
N ASP A 288 -25.32 104.48 -37.47
CA ASP A 288 -26.42 105.24 -38.05
C ASP A 288 -27.31 104.29 -38.87
N VAL A 289 -28.60 104.56 -38.85
CA VAL A 289 -29.67 103.73 -39.40
C VAL A 289 -30.45 104.55 -40.41
N LYS A 290 -30.89 103.86 -41.48
CA LYS A 290 -31.98 104.16 -42.43
C LYS A 290 -31.61 104.81 -43.76
N GLY A 291 -32.23 104.24 -44.78
CA GLY A 291 -32.32 104.74 -46.15
C GLY A 291 -32.80 103.59 -47.03
N GLU A 292 -34.12 103.38 -47.09
CA GLU A 292 -34.73 102.29 -47.85
C GLU A 292 -35.05 102.69 -49.30
N ASP A 293 -33.99 102.91 -50.10
CA ASP A 293 -34.05 103.27 -51.53
C ASP A 293 -34.48 102.08 -52.41
N THR A 294 -34.99 102.37 -53.61
CA THR A 294 -35.33 101.42 -54.70
C THR A 294 -34.32 100.29 -54.92
N MET A 295 -33.06 100.47 -54.52
CA MET A 295 -32.07 99.40 -54.40
C MET A 295 -32.52 98.23 -53.52
N LYS A 296 -33.32 98.45 -52.48
CA LYS A 296 -33.84 97.39 -51.60
C LYS A 296 -34.99 96.62 -52.18
N LEU A 297 -35.73 97.21 -53.11
CA LEU A 297 -36.70 96.45 -53.90
C LEU A 297 -35.96 95.55 -54.93
N ALA A 298 -34.90 96.07 -55.56
CA ALA A 298 -34.03 95.26 -56.43
C ALA A 298 -33.24 94.20 -55.63
N LEU A 299 -32.83 94.53 -54.40
CA LEU A 299 -32.23 93.61 -53.45
C LEU A 299 -33.25 92.55 -53.02
N ALA A 300 -34.48 92.92 -52.72
CA ALA A 300 -35.56 91.99 -52.37
C ALA A 300 -35.90 91.04 -53.53
N LEU A 301 -35.89 91.52 -54.78
CA LEU A 301 -36.07 90.68 -55.96
C LEU A 301 -34.87 89.73 -56.17
N LYS A 302 -33.64 90.23 -55.98
CA LYS A 302 -32.43 89.41 -56.01
C LYS A 302 -32.43 88.36 -54.89
N ILE A 303 -32.85 88.73 -53.69
CA ILE A 303 -33.03 87.85 -52.53
C ILE A 303 -34.10 86.82 -52.85
N ALA A 304 -35.27 87.21 -53.38
CA ALA A 304 -36.33 86.26 -53.76
C ALA A 304 -35.87 85.26 -54.83
N ARG A 305 -35.03 85.69 -55.79
CA ARG A 305 -34.42 84.78 -56.77
C ARG A 305 -33.38 83.85 -56.12
N GLN A 306 -32.57 84.37 -55.21
CA GLN A 306 -31.60 83.58 -54.45
C GLN A 306 -32.29 82.57 -53.53
N ASP A 307 -33.39 82.96 -52.89
CA ASP A 307 -34.19 82.10 -52.03
C ASP A 307 -34.90 81.02 -52.85
N LEU A 308 -35.40 81.35 -54.04
CA LEU A 308 -35.93 80.34 -54.97
C LEU A 308 -34.83 79.34 -55.34
N THR A 309 -33.61 79.80 -55.67
CA THR A 309 -32.50 78.87 -55.94
C THR A 309 -32.09 78.07 -54.72
N LYS A 310 -32.11 78.65 -53.51
CA LYS A 310 -31.85 77.91 -52.26
C LYS A 310 -32.88 76.84 -52.02
N VAL A 311 -34.17 77.18 -52.12
CA VAL A 311 -35.27 76.22 -51.98
C VAL A 311 -35.19 75.13 -53.04
N GLN A 312 -34.80 75.46 -54.28
CA GLN A 312 -34.62 74.46 -55.33
C GLN A 312 -33.43 73.53 -55.03
N VAL A 313 -32.34 74.06 -54.49
CA VAL A 313 -31.17 73.26 -54.05
C VAL A 313 -31.54 72.41 -52.84
N GLU A 314 -32.26 72.95 -51.86
CA GLU A 314 -32.77 72.21 -50.70
C GLU A 314 -33.77 71.12 -51.11
N LEU A 315 -34.65 71.39 -52.08
CA LEU A 315 -35.56 70.40 -52.64
C LEU A 315 -34.79 69.28 -53.35
N ASN A 316 -33.75 69.63 -54.10
CA ASN A 316 -32.90 68.66 -54.78
C ASN A 316 -32.04 67.87 -53.78
N ALA A 317 -31.54 68.51 -52.73
CA ALA A 317 -30.83 67.88 -51.62
C ALA A 317 -31.75 66.91 -50.88
N MET A 318 -32.95 67.35 -50.47
CA MET A 318 -33.97 66.50 -49.87
C MET A 318 -34.33 65.33 -50.81
N LYS A 319 -34.53 65.57 -52.11
CA LYS A 319 -34.79 64.48 -53.07
C LYS A 319 -33.63 63.48 -53.19
N ALA A 320 -32.39 63.94 -53.08
CA ALA A 320 -31.22 63.07 -53.05
C ALA A 320 -31.12 62.31 -51.71
N ASP A 321 -31.35 63.00 -50.59
CA ASP A 321 -31.33 62.46 -49.22
C ASP A 321 -32.44 61.41 -49.01
N TYR A 322 -33.60 61.61 -49.63
CA TYR A 322 -34.73 60.67 -49.62
C TYR A 322 -34.71 59.66 -50.78
N GLY A 323 -33.74 59.74 -51.70
CA GLY A 323 -33.61 58.82 -52.84
C GLY A 323 -33.20 57.40 -52.44
N ASP A 324 -32.42 57.27 -51.35
CA ASP A 324 -31.92 56.02 -50.79
C ASP A 324 -32.74 55.51 -49.58
N VAL A 325 -33.88 56.12 -49.28
CA VAL A 325 -34.72 55.73 -48.14
C VAL A 325 -35.59 54.53 -48.51
N VAL A 326 -35.52 53.48 -47.69
CA VAL A 326 -36.27 52.22 -47.86
C VAL A 326 -37.77 52.52 -47.96
N PRO A 327 -38.45 52.10 -49.04
CA PRO A 327 -39.90 52.25 -49.16
C PRO A 327 -40.60 51.67 -47.93
N ARG A 328 -41.58 52.40 -47.40
CA ARG A 328 -42.30 52.01 -46.16
C ARG A 328 -42.84 50.57 -46.18
N ARG A 329 -43.28 50.09 -47.35
CA ARG A 329 -43.71 48.70 -47.55
C ARG A 329 -42.59 47.69 -47.26
N ASP A 330 -41.39 47.96 -47.74
CA ASP A 330 -40.25 47.06 -47.57
C ASP A 330 -39.75 47.09 -46.13
N PHE A 331 -39.77 48.26 -45.50
CA PHE A 331 -39.52 48.42 -44.06
C PHE A 331 -40.52 47.61 -43.23
N GLU A 332 -41.84 47.79 -43.45
CA GLU A 332 -42.89 47.05 -42.74
C GLU A 332 -42.78 45.54 -42.99
N SER A 333 -42.40 45.11 -44.20
CA SER A 333 -42.17 43.70 -44.51
C SER A 333 -40.98 43.12 -43.75
N GLN A 334 -39.91 43.90 -43.60
CA GLN A 334 -38.69 43.49 -42.91
C GLN A 334 -38.88 43.51 -41.40
N GLU A 335 -39.61 44.48 -40.87
CA GLU A 335 -40.02 44.55 -39.47
C GLU A 335 -40.87 43.34 -39.09
N LYS A 336 -41.83 42.94 -39.95
CA LYS A 336 -42.61 41.72 -39.76
C LYS A 336 -41.72 40.48 -39.72
N LYS A 337 -40.82 40.30 -40.70
CA LYS A 337 -39.87 39.16 -40.72
C LYS A 337 -38.98 39.13 -39.48
N TYR A 338 -38.49 40.28 -39.04
CA TYR A 338 -37.68 40.39 -37.83
C TYR A 338 -38.50 40.01 -36.58
N SER A 339 -39.76 40.47 -36.50
CA SER A 339 -40.67 40.12 -35.41
C SER A 339 -40.97 38.61 -35.35
N ASP A 340 -41.23 37.99 -36.50
CA ASP A 340 -41.47 36.55 -36.62
C ASP A 340 -40.22 35.74 -36.23
N LEU A 341 -39.04 36.18 -36.68
CA LEU A 341 -37.77 35.55 -36.34
C LEU A 341 -37.49 35.68 -34.84
N ARG A 342 -37.72 36.85 -34.26
CA ARG A 342 -37.57 37.10 -32.83
C ARG A 342 -38.49 36.20 -32.01
N GLN A 343 -39.76 36.06 -32.41
CA GLN A 343 -40.69 35.14 -31.74
C GLN A 343 -40.23 33.69 -31.83
N LYS A 344 -39.74 33.25 -32.98
CA LYS A 344 -39.19 31.88 -33.15
C LYS A 344 -37.97 31.63 -32.26
N VAL A 345 -37.05 32.59 -32.19
CA VAL A 345 -35.87 32.49 -31.31
C VAL A 345 -36.27 32.44 -29.85
N ILE A 346 -37.21 33.29 -29.42
CA ILE A 346 -37.73 33.28 -28.05
C ILE A 346 -38.40 31.93 -27.76
N MET A 347 -39.23 31.42 -28.66
CA MET A 347 -39.92 30.14 -28.48
C MET A 347 -38.94 28.96 -28.39
N HIS A 348 -37.91 28.93 -29.25
CA HIS A 348 -36.88 27.89 -29.21
C HIS A 348 -36.06 27.97 -27.91
N SER A 349 -35.63 29.17 -27.52
CA SER A 349 -34.89 29.39 -26.28
C SER A 349 -35.69 29.02 -25.04
N LEU A 350 -37.01 29.27 -25.03
CA LEU A 350 -37.89 28.85 -23.93
C LEU A 350 -38.04 27.33 -23.88
N LYS A 351 -38.12 26.67 -25.04
CA LYS A 351 -38.18 25.21 -25.12
C LYS A 351 -36.88 24.56 -24.62
N ASP A 352 -35.73 25.06 -25.06
CA ASP A 352 -34.43 24.56 -24.62
C ASP A 352 -34.26 24.74 -23.10
N PHE A 353 -34.77 25.84 -22.55
CA PHE A 353 -34.76 26.09 -21.11
C PHE A 353 -35.66 25.09 -20.35
N ASP A 354 -36.87 24.82 -20.85
CA ASP A 354 -37.79 23.85 -20.27
C ASP A 354 -37.24 22.41 -20.33
N ASP A 355 -36.60 22.03 -21.44
CA ASP A 355 -35.97 20.72 -21.60
C ASP A 355 -34.77 20.57 -20.65
N LEU A 356 -33.91 21.60 -20.53
CA LEU A 356 -32.78 21.60 -19.60
C LEU A 356 -33.24 21.57 -18.14
N GLN A 357 -34.35 22.24 -17.81
CA GLN A 357 -34.94 22.22 -16.48
C GLN A 357 -35.41 20.82 -16.11
N LYS A 358 -36.06 20.10 -17.03
CA LYS A 358 -36.48 18.71 -16.82
C LYS A 358 -35.29 17.77 -16.63
N GLU A 359 -34.23 17.93 -17.42
CA GLU A 359 -33.00 17.14 -17.26
C GLU A 359 -32.35 17.38 -15.89
N TYR A 360 -32.30 18.63 -15.45
CA TYR A 360 -31.80 18.99 -14.13
C TYR A 360 -32.64 18.38 -13.01
N ASP A 361 -33.97 18.45 -13.11
CA ASP A 361 -34.88 17.88 -12.11
C ASP A 361 -34.75 16.34 -12.05
N MET A 362 -34.62 15.66 -13.19
CA MET A 362 -34.34 14.21 -13.23
C MET A 362 -32.99 13.86 -12.62
N LEU A 363 -31.94 14.64 -12.90
CA LEU A 363 -30.62 14.42 -12.31
C LEU A 363 -30.63 14.62 -10.79
N LEU A 364 -31.39 15.58 -10.29
CA LEU A 364 -31.59 15.77 -8.85
C LEU A 364 -32.29 14.57 -8.21
N GLU A 365 -33.30 14.01 -8.87
CA GLU A 365 -34.01 12.82 -8.39
C GLU A 365 -33.06 11.61 -8.32
N ILE A 366 -32.33 11.31 -9.40
CA ILE A 366 -31.34 10.23 -9.46
C ILE A 366 -30.24 10.41 -8.40
N HIS A 367 -29.76 11.64 -8.20
CA HIS A 367 -28.79 11.92 -7.16
C HIS A 367 -29.36 11.65 -5.76
N GLY A 368 -30.61 12.04 -5.52
CA GLY A 368 -31.33 11.74 -4.28
C GLY A 368 -31.44 10.24 -4.01
N GLU A 369 -31.81 9.45 -5.03
CA GLU A 369 -31.86 7.99 -4.94
C GLU A 369 -30.49 7.39 -4.66
N THR A 370 -29.45 7.81 -5.38
CA THR A 370 -28.07 7.31 -5.20
C THR A 370 -27.54 7.57 -3.78
N VAL A 371 -27.87 8.74 -3.22
CA VAL A 371 -27.51 9.09 -1.84
C VAL A 371 -28.24 8.19 -0.84
N GLN A 372 -29.52 7.90 -1.08
CA GLN A 372 -30.29 6.97 -0.23
C GLN A 372 -29.74 5.55 -0.30
N GLU A 373 -29.41 5.03 -1.49
CA GLU A 373 -28.80 3.71 -1.67
C GLU A 373 -27.45 3.63 -0.96
N ARG A 374 -26.58 4.64 -1.12
CA ARG A 374 -25.31 4.72 -0.39
C ARG A 374 -25.53 4.64 1.13
N ASP A 375 -26.49 5.39 1.65
CA ASP A 375 -26.77 5.41 3.08
C ASP A 375 -27.36 4.08 3.59
N GLN A 376 -28.13 3.40 2.75
CA GLN A 376 -28.61 2.04 3.02
C GLN A 376 -27.46 1.04 3.06
N PHE A 377 -26.60 1.01 2.04
CA PHE A 377 -25.41 0.14 2.02
C PHE A 377 -24.48 0.41 3.20
N TYR A 378 -24.30 1.67 3.59
CA TYR A 378 -23.50 2.01 4.78
C TYR A 378 -24.10 1.43 6.06
N LYS A 379 -25.43 1.51 6.23
CA LYS A 379 -26.12 0.92 7.38
C LYS A 379 -26.01 -0.60 7.39
N GLU A 380 -26.19 -1.24 6.23
CA GLU A 380 -26.03 -2.69 6.08
C GLU A 380 -24.60 -3.13 6.39
N LEU A 381 -23.59 -2.42 5.89
CA LEU A 381 -22.18 -2.69 6.19
C LEU A 381 -21.91 -2.59 7.69
N LEU A 382 -22.40 -1.53 8.34
CA LEU A 382 -22.27 -1.40 9.80
C LEU A 382 -22.97 -2.53 10.55
N GLN A 383 -24.13 -2.98 10.08
CA GLN A 383 -24.85 -4.09 10.70
C GLN A 383 -24.11 -5.42 10.52
N VAL A 384 -23.64 -5.71 9.32
CA VAL A 384 -22.82 -6.89 9.01
C VAL A 384 -21.56 -6.88 9.87
N GLN A 385 -20.84 -5.75 9.92
CA GLN A 385 -19.64 -5.60 10.75
C GLN A 385 -19.91 -5.86 12.23
N ARG A 386 -21.03 -5.39 12.78
CA ARG A 386 -21.43 -5.67 14.17
C ARG A 386 -21.79 -7.14 14.40
N SER A 387 -22.38 -7.82 13.40
CA SER A 387 -22.81 -9.21 13.51
C SER A 387 -21.69 -10.23 13.28
N CYS A 388 -20.68 -9.89 12.47
CA CYS A 388 -19.55 -10.78 12.15
C CYS A 388 -18.54 -10.89 13.29
N THR A 389 -18.43 -9.87 14.16
CA THR A 389 -17.62 -9.90 15.37
C THR A 389 -18.45 -9.43 16.55
N PRO A 390 -19.21 -10.32 17.23
CA PRO A 390 -19.91 -9.98 18.46
C PRO A 390 -18.89 -9.41 19.44
N ARG A 391 -18.99 -8.12 19.73
CA ARG A 391 -18.07 -7.46 20.65
C ARG A 391 -18.22 -8.12 22.03
N PRO A 392 -17.12 -8.45 22.72
CA PRO A 392 -17.21 -8.99 24.07
C PRO A 392 -18.06 -8.10 24.96
N ASP A 393 -18.84 -8.71 25.84
CA ASP A 393 -19.61 -8.01 26.85
C ASP A 393 -18.65 -7.55 27.97
N TRP A 394 -18.12 -6.34 27.81
CA TRP A 394 -17.08 -5.79 28.68
C TRP A 394 -17.57 -5.56 30.11
N ASP A 395 -18.87 -5.46 30.33
CA ASP A 395 -19.44 -5.29 31.68
C ASP A 395 -19.22 -6.54 32.54
N LYS A 396 -19.12 -7.72 31.91
CA LYS A 396 -18.79 -8.97 32.60
C LYS A 396 -17.34 -9.05 33.07
N CYS A 397 -16.44 -8.28 32.49
CA CYS A 397 -15.03 -8.27 32.90
C CYS A 397 -14.85 -7.75 34.34
N ALA A 398 -15.75 -6.89 34.80
CA ALA A 398 -15.80 -6.41 36.18
C ALA A 398 -15.95 -7.54 37.22
N GLU A 399 -16.57 -8.66 36.85
CA GLU A 399 -16.76 -9.81 37.74
C GLU A 399 -15.49 -10.68 37.88
N VAL A 400 -14.61 -10.65 36.87
CA VAL A 400 -13.43 -11.53 36.79
C VAL A 400 -12.17 -10.83 37.27
N ILE A 401 -12.09 -9.51 37.15
CA ILE A 401 -10.89 -8.73 37.50
C ILE A 401 -10.87 -8.43 39.01
N SER A 402 -9.68 -8.57 39.60
CA SER A 402 -9.44 -8.24 41.00
C SER A 402 -9.69 -6.75 41.25
N GLY A 403 -10.63 -6.38 42.13
CA GLY A 403 -10.99 -4.98 42.40
C GLY A 403 -12.33 -4.53 41.79
N GLY A 404 -13.04 -5.41 41.08
CA GLY A 404 -14.45 -5.20 40.72
C GLY A 404 -14.69 -4.13 39.64
N ALA A 405 -15.94 -3.65 39.56
CA ALA A 405 -16.40 -2.69 38.55
C ALA A 405 -15.63 -1.36 38.59
N GLU A 406 -15.37 -0.80 39.77
CA GLU A 406 -14.69 0.50 39.90
C GLU A 406 -13.28 0.48 39.29
N ARG A 407 -12.52 -0.60 39.50
CA ARG A 407 -11.18 -0.73 38.91
C ARG A 407 -11.27 -0.98 37.40
N TRP A 408 -12.25 -1.74 36.95
CA TRP A 408 -12.46 -1.99 35.53
C TRP A 408 -12.85 -0.71 34.78
N ASP A 409 -13.70 0.14 35.36
CA ASP A 409 -14.09 1.42 34.76
C ASP A 409 -12.87 2.32 34.56
N ILE A 410 -11.99 2.42 35.56
CA ILE A 410 -10.72 3.17 35.46
C ILE A 410 -9.80 2.57 34.40
N LEU A 411 -9.73 1.24 34.31
CA LEU A 411 -8.93 0.55 33.30
C LEU A 411 -9.52 0.68 31.89
N ALA A 412 -10.83 0.81 31.76
CA ALA A 412 -11.53 0.85 30.49
C ALA A 412 -11.65 2.26 29.91
N GLU A 413 -11.52 3.28 30.75
CA GLU A 413 -11.67 4.68 30.37
C GLU A 413 -10.75 5.05 29.19
N GLY A 414 -11.36 5.53 28.11
CA GLY A 414 -10.66 5.99 26.91
C GLY A 414 -10.04 4.89 26.03
N LYS A 415 -10.27 3.59 26.30
CA LYS A 415 -9.67 2.49 25.53
C LYS A 415 -10.58 1.92 24.45
N THR A 416 -9.98 1.45 23.35
CA THR A 416 -10.68 0.73 22.29
C THR A 416 -10.95 -0.73 22.67
N SER A 417 -11.82 -1.43 21.93
CA SER A 417 -12.12 -2.85 22.21
C SER A 417 -10.89 -3.76 22.18
N GLU A 418 -9.96 -3.48 21.27
CA GLU A 418 -8.72 -4.23 21.11
C GLU A 418 -7.80 -3.97 22.31
N GLN A 419 -7.65 -2.70 22.69
CA GLN A 419 -6.88 -2.32 23.88
C GLN A 419 -7.48 -2.87 25.17
N LEU A 420 -8.81 -2.97 25.28
CA LEU A 420 -9.48 -3.62 26.41
C LEU A 420 -9.19 -5.11 26.49
N MET A 421 -9.06 -5.78 25.33
CA MET A 421 -8.67 -7.19 25.29
C MET A 421 -7.25 -7.39 25.82
N ASP A 422 -6.30 -6.54 25.41
CA ASP A 422 -4.92 -6.61 25.89
C ASP A 422 -4.85 -6.37 27.41
N VAL A 423 -5.57 -5.36 27.90
CA VAL A 423 -5.66 -5.07 29.35
C VAL A 423 -6.27 -6.23 30.12
N LEU A 424 -7.30 -6.88 29.57
CA LEU A 424 -7.90 -8.06 30.19
C LEU A 424 -6.91 -9.24 30.23
N LEU A 425 -6.21 -9.49 29.12
CA LEU A 425 -5.20 -10.55 29.05
C LEU A 425 -4.05 -10.32 30.03
N GLU A 426 -3.65 -9.06 30.22
CA GLU A 426 -2.66 -8.67 31.22
C GLU A 426 -3.13 -8.90 32.65
N GLU A 427 -4.34 -8.45 32.99
CA GLU A 427 -4.89 -8.61 34.34
C GLU A 427 -5.09 -10.09 34.71
N LEU A 428 -5.58 -10.90 33.77
CA LEU A 428 -5.72 -12.35 33.96
C LEU A 428 -4.36 -13.04 34.01
N GLY A 429 -3.45 -12.67 33.10
CA GLY A 429 -2.12 -13.28 33.02
C GLY A 429 -1.22 -12.90 34.19
N GLU A 430 -1.40 -11.74 34.81
CA GLU A 430 -0.63 -11.32 36.00
C GLU A 430 -0.92 -12.25 37.18
N GLY A 431 -2.19 -12.64 37.38
CA GLY A 431 -2.57 -13.64 38.38
C GLY A 431 -1.92 -15.00 38.11
N VAL A 432 -2.03 -15.50 36.88
CA VAL A 432 -1.46 -16.79 36.47
C VAL A 432 0.07 -16.81 36.58
N LEU A 433 0.75 -15.71 36.24
CA LEU A 433 2.21 -15.61 36.39
C LEU A 433 2.65 -15.62 37.85
N LYS A 434 1.89 -14.98 38.75
CA LYS A 434 2.19 -14.96 40.19
C LYS A 434 1.92 -16.30 40.87
N GLU A 435 0.99 -17.10 40.36
CA GLU A 435 0.73 -18.46 40.87
C GLU A 435 1.77 -19.49 40.38
N LYS A 436 2.54 -19.16 39.34
CA LYS A 436 3.47 -20.09 38.69
C LYS A 436 4.88 -20.02 39.29
N ASP A 437 5.20 -20.95 40.20
CA ASP A 437 6.51 -21.01 40.88
C ASP A 437 7.69 -21.34 39.96
N THR A 438 7.46 -22.09 38.88
CA THR A 438 8.51 -22.51 37.95
C THR A 438 8.08 -22.44 36.48
N PHE A 439 9.02 -22.08 35.62
CA PHE A 439 8.90 -22.11 34.17
C PHE A 439 9.58 -23.36 33.61
N THR A 440 9.05 -23.87 32.50
CA THR A 440 9.68 -24.96 31.74
C THR A 440 10.66 -24.37 30.75
N GLY A 441 11.92 -24.81 30.80
CA GLY A 441 12.95 -24.41 29.86
C GLY A 441 12.64 -24.83 28.42
N MET A 442 12.95 -23.96 27.46
CA MET A 442 12.72 -24.12 26.02
C MET A 442 13.73 -25.07 25.33
N GLY A 443 14.68 -25.62 26.08
CA GLY A 443 15.73 -26.52 25.58
C GLY A 443 16.97 -25.78 25.06
N LYS A 444 17.99 -26.55 24.67
CA LYS A 444 19.32 -26.02 24.26
C LYS A 444 19.52 -25.93 22.74
N ASN A 445 18.44 -26.06 21.97
CA ASN A 445 18.52 -26.07 20.51
C ASN A 445 19.02 -24.72 19.96
N GLU A 446 19.68 -24.74 18.79
CA GLU A 446 20.20 -23.52 18.15
C GLU A 446 19.09 -22.53 17.76
N ARG A 447 17.87 -23.03 17.48
CA ARG A 447 16.68 -22.21 17.19
C ARG A 447 16.17 -21.43 18.41
N VAL A 448 16.54 -21.82 19.62
CA VAL A 448 16.15 -21.13 20.85
C VAL A 448 17.12 -19.96 21.07
N PRO A 449 16.63 -18.74 21.40
CA PRO A 449 17.51 -17.61 21.70
C PRO A 449 18.46 -17.93 22.86
N VAL A 450 19.70 -17.41 22.79
CA VAL A 450 20.78 -17.75 23.74
C VAL A 450 20.36 -17.53 25.21
N TYR A 451 19.61 -16.46 25.48
CA TYR A 451 19.09 -16.12 26.80
C TYR A 451 17.99 -17.05 27.33
N LEU A 452 17.43 -17.92 26.49
CA LEU A 452 16.43 -18.94 26.86
C LEU A 452 16.95 -20.38 26.73
N ARG A 453 18.23 -20.61 26.38
CA ARG A 453 18.80 -21.96 26.22
C ARG A 453 19.04 -22.65 27.56
N PHE A 454 17.95 -23.03 28.21
CA PHE A 454 17.95 -23.75 29.48
C PHE A 454 17.09 -25.01 29.36
N GLU A 455 17.52 -26.07 30.03
CA GLU A 455 16.85 -27.38 30.03
C GLU A 455 16.51 -27.76 31.46
N GLY A 456 15.22 -28.05 31.70
CA GLY A 456 14.68 -28.31 33.04
C GLY A 456 13.77 -27.19 33.53
N LEU A 457 13.49 -27.17 34.83
CA LEU A 457 12.63 -26.18 35.47
C LEU A 457 13.45 -24.98 35.96
N VAL A 458 12.94 -23.79 35.69
CA VAL A 458 13.54 -22.50 36.05
C VAL A 458 12.65 -21.84 37.09
N LYS A 459 13.20 -21.35 38.20
CA LYS A 459 12.39 -20.68 39.23
C LYS A 459 11.91 -19.32 38.75
N ASN A 460 10.63 -19.02 38.99
CA ASN A 460 10.07 -17.70 38.76
C ASN A 460 10.50 -16.76 39.90
N LYS A 461 11.01 -15.58 39.54
CA LYS A 461 11.40 -14.54 40.50
C LYS A 461 10.23 -13.67 40.97
N MET A 462 9.02 -13.88 40.42
CA MET A 462 7.80 -13.16 40.82
C MET A 462 7.96 -11.65 40.77
N LEU A 463 8.53 -11.16 39.67
CA LEU A 463 8.86 -9.75 39.49
C LEU A 463 7.59 -8.91 39.34
N ASN A 464 7.60 -7.72 39.95
CA ASN A 464 6.56 -6.72 39.74
C ASN A 464 6.88 -5.82 38.52
N LYS A 465 5.88 -5.14 37.96
CA LYS A 465 6.05 -4.23 36.81
C LYS A 465 7.20 -3.23 37.00
N LYS A 466 7.24 -2.59 38.17
CA LYS A 466 8.27 -1.61 38.55
C LYS A 466 9.68 -2.20 38.55
N GLU A 467 9.84 -3.41 39.06
CA GLU A 467 11.13 -4.11 39.12
C GLU A 467 11.62 -4.46 37.71
N VAL A 468 10.72 -4.94 36.85
CA VAL A 468 11.04 -5.23 35.45
C VAL A 468 11.49 -3.96 34.73
N VAL A 469 10.75 -2.85 34.84
CA VAL A 469 11.14 -1.58 34.20
C VAL A 469 12.46 -1.05 34.73
N ALA A 470 12.72 -1.13 36.04
CA ALA A 470 14.00 -0.73 36.60
C ALA A 470 15.17 -1.53 35.99
N ILE A 471 15.01 -2.85 35.86
CA ILE A 471 16.01 -3.72 35.22
C ILE A 471 16.19 -3.36 33.74
N LEU A 472 15.10 -3.13 33.00
CA LEU A 472 15.17 -2.70 31.60
C LEU A 472 15.92 -1.37 31.43
N ARG A 473 15.68 -0.40 32.30
CA ARG A 473 16.41 0.88 32.31
C ARG A 473 17.90 0.68 32.57
N GLU A 474 18.27 -0.21 33.49
CA GLU A 474 19.68 -0.56 33.73
C GLU A 474 20.33 -1.24 32.52
N ILE A 475 19.63 -2.17 31.88
CA ILE A 475 20.09 -2.85 30.68
C ILE A 475 20.39 -1.82 29.58
N TRP A 476 19.43 -0.92 29.30
CA TRP A 476 19.63 0.12 28.29
C TRP A 476 20.78 1.06 28.63
N LYS A 477 20.93 1.44 29.90
CA LYS A 477 22.02 2.30 30.36
C LYS A 477 23.40 1.67 30.12
N GLU A 478 23.57 0.38 30.42
CA GLU A 478 24.83 -0.32 30.13
C GLU A 478 25.00 -0.58 28.64
N LYS A 479 23.90 -0.85 27.92
CA LYS A 479 23.91 -1.17 26.49
C LYS A 479 24.46 -0.04 25.62
N VAL A 480 24.29 1.24 26.03
CA VAL A 480 24.88 2.40 25.33
C VAL A 480 26.40 2.26 25.14
N SER A 481 27.07 1.53 26.04
CA SER A 481 28.52 1.30 25.99
C SER A 481 28.94 0.00 25.30
N ALA A 482 28.00 -0.81 24.80
CA ALA A 482 28.25 -2.14 24.24
C ALA A 482 27.81 -2.25 22.76
N ASP A 483 28.76 -2.62 21.90
CA ASP A 483 28.58 -2.74 20.43
C ASP A 483 27.89 -4.06 19.97
N GLN A 484 27.45 -4.91 20.90
CA GLN A 484 26.74 -6.17 20.57
C GLN A 484 25.24 -5.93 20.39
N GLN A 485 24.49 -6.79 19.68
CA GLN A 485 23.02 -6.69 19.67
C GLN A 485 22.42 -7.03 21.04
N VAL A 486 21.26 -6.43 21.38
CA VAL A 486 20.56 -6.64 22.68
C VAL A 486 20.37 -8.11 23.01
N CYS A 487 19.98 -8.95 22.05
CA CYS A 487 19.71 -10.38 22.25
C CYS A 487 20.95 -11.17 22.73
N PHE A 488 22.16 -10.77 22.34
CA PHE A 488 23.40 -11.39 22.82
C PHE A 488 23.91 -10.73 24.12
N PHE A 489 23.70 -9.43 24.27
CA PHE A 489 24.09 -8.69 25.47
C PHE A 489 23.27 -9.07 26.70
N PHE A 490 21.98 -9.35 26.53
CA PHE A 490 21.02 -9.56 27.63
C PHE A 490 21.45 -10.66 28.60
N LEU A 491 21.86 -11.84 28.11
CA LEU A 491 22.33 -12.92 28.99
C LEU A 491 23.63 -12.54 29.71
N GLY A 492 24.57 -11.90 29.00
CA GLY A 492 25.85 -11.46 29.58
C GLY A 492 25.68 -10.38 30.65
N PHE A 493 24.67 -9.51 30.51
CA PHE A 493 24.27 -8.56 31.56
C PHE A 493 23.77 -9.30 32.80
N LEU A 494 22.83 -10.24 32.63
CA LEU A 494 22.24 -10.97 33.76
C LEU A 494 23.26 -11.84 34.50
N GLN A 495 24.20 -12.47 33.78
CA GLN A 495 25.30 -13.23 34.36
C GLN A 495 26.22 -12.36 35.21
N ARG A 496 26.54 -11.14 34.76
CA ARG A 496 27.37 -10.20 35.52
C ARG A 496 26.66 -9.64 36.76
N LYS A 497 25.37 -9.30 36.64
CA LYS A 497 24.59 -8.67 37.73
C LYS A 497 24.11 -9.65 38.78
N TYR A 498 23.60 -10.82 38.38
CA TYR A 498 22.92 -11.77 39.27
C TYR A 498 23.65 -13.11 39.41
N GLY A 499 24.78 -13.30 38.72
CA GLY A 499 25.56 -14.52 38.72
C GLY A 499 25.04 -15.58 37.74
N GLU A 500 25.93 -16.45 37.28
CA GLU A 500 25.63 -17.46 36.24
C GLU A 500 24.52 -18.43 36.64
N ALA A 501 24.45 -18.82 37.92
CA ALA A 501 23.47 -19.79 38.41
C ALA A 501 22.03 -19.25 38.39
N SER A 502 21.83 -17.95 38.58
CA SER A 502 20.50 -17.32 38.59
C SER A 502 20.16 -16.59 37.29
N ALA A 503 21.12 -16.43 36.36
CA ALA A 503 20.94 -15.65 35.14
C ALA A 503 19.75 -16.13 34.30
N PHE A 504 19.56 -17.44 34.16
CA PHE A 504 18.41 -18.01 33.45
C PHE A 504 17.09 -17.82 34.22
N GLU A 505 17.09 -17.87 35.55
CA GLU A 505 15.91 -17.58 36.36
C GLU A 505 15.41 -16.14 36.13
N TRP A 506 16.34 -15.18 36.11
CA TRP A 506 16.04 -13.80 35.77
C TRP A 506 15.64 -13.64 34.31
N ALA A 507 16.31 -14.31 33.37
CA ALA A 507 16.00 -14.20 31.95
C ALA A 507 14.57 -14.67 31.63
N TYR A 508 14.16 -15.83 32.15
CA TYR A 508 12.81 -16.35 31.97
C TYR A 508 11.76 -15.48 32.67
N SER A 509 12.04 -15.03 33.90
CA SER A 509 11.11 -14.18 34.65
C SER A 509 10.90 -12.84 33.94
N ILE A 510 11.96 -12.18 33.48
CA ILE A 510 11.85 -10.93 32.71
C ILE A 510 11.14 -11.19 31.38
N TYR A 511 11.53 -12.23 30.64
CA TYR A 511 10.96 -12.57 29.33
C TYR A 511 9.45 -12.82 29.38
N GLU A 512 8.95 -13.60 30.34
CA GLU A 512 7.51 -13.84 30.47
C GLU A 512 6.74 -12.58 30.92
N ASN A 513 7.35 -11.72 31.76
CA ASN A 513 6.73 -10.45 32.15
C ASN A 513 6.61 -9.47 30.97
N ILE A 514 7.69 -9.24 30.21
CA ILE A 514 7.64 -8.32 29.06
C ILE A 514 6.78 -8.84 27.91
N LYS A 515 6.61 -10.17 27.81
CA LYS A 515 5.72 -10.81 26.84
C LYS A 515 4.25 -10.60 27.20
N LEU A 516 3.93 -10.59 28.50
CA LEU A 516 2.58 -10.38 29.02
C LEU A 516 2.14 -8.92 28.89
N TYR A 517 2.94 -7.96 29.37
CA TYR A 517 2.55 -6.55 29.44
C TYR A 517 2.81 -5.80 28.13
N ARG A 518 1.90 -5.97 27.16
CA ARG A 518 1.96 -5.32 25.83
C ARG A 518 1.46 -3.89 25.83
N SER A 519 0.59 -3.53 26.77
CA SER A 519 0.09 -2.17 26.98
C SER A 519 1.18 -1.21 27.46
N ASN A 520 2.29 -1.74 27.97
CA ASN A 520 3.44 -0.97 28.40
C ASN A 520 4.45 -0.81 27.26
N ASP A 521 4.55 0.40 26.71
CA ASP A 521 5.46 0.74 25.61
C ASP A 521 6.91 0.31 25.86
N THR A 522 7.41 0.46 27.08
CA THR A 522 8.81 0.15 27.40
C THR A 522 9.07 -1.36 27.37
N MET A 523 8.13 -2.15 27.90
CA MET A 523 8.23 -3.60 27.93
C MET A 523 7.96 -4.21 26.54
N SER A 524 6.94 -3.72 25.84
CA SER A 524 6.62 -4.19 24.49
C SER A 524 7.75 -3.89 23.51
N LEU A 525 8.28 -2.66 23.51
CA LEU A 525 9.40 -2.30 22.62
C LEU A 525 10.65 -3.14 22.92
N PHE A 526 10.95 -3.37 24.21
CA PHE A 526 12.07 -4.23 24.58
C PHE A 526 11.85 -5.68 24.11
N TYR A 527 10.64 -6.22 24.27
CA TYR A 527 10.30 -7.56 23.79
C TYR A 527 10.45 -7.69 22.27
N ASP A 528 9.95 -6.71 21.51
CA ASP A 528 10.02 -6.71 20.05
C ASP A 528 11.47 -6.61 19.55
N ILE A 529 12.32 -5.84 20.24
CA ILE A 529 13.76 -5.79 19.95
C ILE A 529 14.45 -7.10 20.35
N LEU A 530 14.13 -7.66 21.51
CA LEU A 530 14.73 -8.89 22.03
C LEU A 530 14.41 -10.13 21.17
N THR A 531 13.23 -10.15 20.55
CA THR A 531 12.78 -11.20 19.63
C THR A 531 13.21 -10.96 18.18
N GLY A 532 13.71 -9.77 17.85
CA GLY A 532 14.17 -9.41 16.51
C GLY A 532 13.05 -8.97 15.56
N ASN A 533 11.86 -8.69 16.06
CA ASN A 533 10.76 -8.11 15.27
C ASN A 533 11.06 -6.65 14.90
N VAL A 534 11.75 -5.94 15.79
CA VAL A 534 12.08 -4.53 15.65
C VAL A 534 13.59 -4.32 15.80
N ASP A 535 14.16 -3.45 14.98
CA ASP A 535 15.58 -3.09 15.06
C ASP A 535 15.88 -2.22 16.28
N GLU A 536 17.04 -2.45 16.90
CA GLU A 536 17.53 -1.69 18.07
C GLU A 536 17.62 -0.18 17.78
N GLY A 537 17.91 0.20 16.54
CA GLY A 537 17.97 1.59 16.11
C GLY A 537 16.66 2.37 16.32
N ILE A 538 15.52 1.69 16.43
CA ILE A 538 14.25 2.35 16.76
C ILE A 538 14.27 2.91 18.18
N TYR A 539 14.78 2.16 19.16
CA TYR A 539 14.89 2.63 20.54
C TYR A 539 15.84 3.83 20.65
N HIS A 540 17.03 3.72 20.04
CA HIS A 540 18.01 4.81 20.05
C HIS A 540 17.50 6.04 19.30
N GLY A 541 16.84 5.85 18.17
CA GLY A 541 16.19 6.91 17.40
C GLY A 541 15.11 7.64 18.19
N GLN A 542 14.22 6.90 18.87
CA GLN A 542 13.20 7.49 19.74
C GLN A 542 13.82 8.24 20.93
N SER A 543 14.82 7.64 21.58
CA SER A 543 15.53 8.24 22.72
C SER A 543 16.21 9.55 22.31
N GLN A 544 16.88 9.56 21.16
CA GLN A 544 17.53 10.75 20.62
C GLN A 544 16.50 11.81 20.19
N PHE A 545 15.40 11.39 19.58
CA PHE A 545 14.31 12.28 19.18
C PHE A 545 13.69 13.01 20.37
N ILE A 546 13.38 12.27 21.44
CA ILE A 546 12.85 12.81 22.69
C ILE A 546 13.89 13.73 23.37
N ALA A 547 15.16 13.31 23.44
CA ALA A 547 16.22 14.13 24.03
C ALA A 547 16.46 15.44 23.27
N ASN A 548 16.40 15.41 21.94
CA ASN A 548 16.51 16.61 21.11
C ASN A 548 15.35 17.57 21.37
N LEU A 549 14.11 17.05 21.46
CA LEU A 549 12.95 17.88 21.78
C LEU A 549 13.10 18.53 23.17
N LEU A 550 13.50 17.76 24.19
CA LEU A 550 13.75 18.30 25.53
C LEU A 550 14.80 19.41 25.49
N LYS A 551 15.88 19.21 24.72
CA LYS A 551 16.95 20.20 24.55
C LYS A 551 16.45 21.49 23.89
N GLU A 552 15.63 21.39 22.87
CA GLU A 552 15.00 22.56 22.22
C GLU A 552 14.07 23.29 23.20
N LEU A 553 13.22 22.57 23.95
CA LEU A 553 12.35 23.19 24.96
C LEU A 553 13.16 23.90 26.06
N MET A 554 14.26 23.30 26.52
CA MET A 554 15.18 23.95 27.46
C MET A 554 15.86 25.21 26.88
N ALA A 555 16.16 25.23 25.58
CA ALA A 555 16.76 26.40 24.93
C ALA A 555 15.79 27.59 24.86
N TYR A 556 14.48 27.32 24.75
CA TYR A 556 13.44 28.35 24.79
C TYR A 556 13.08 28.80 26.21
N ASP A 557 13.29 27.97 27.23
CA ASP A 557 13.15 28.33 28.65
C ASP A 557 14.37 29.11 29.16
N SER A 558 14.53 30.35 28.68
CA SER A 558 15.61 31.25 29.08
C SER A 558 15.70 31.54 30.60
N LEU A 559 14.59 31.34 31.34
CA LEU A 559 14.52 31.53 32.78
C LEU A 559 14.79 30.22 33.55
N ASN A 560 14.94 29.09 32.85
CA ASN A 560 15.09 27.74 33.39
C ASN A 560 14.01 27.40 34.44
N SER A 561 12.83 27.98 34.26
CA SER A 561 11.69 27.91 35.18
C SER A 561 10.98 26.55 35.14
N GLY A 562 11.21 25.76 34.09
CA GLY A 562 10.50 24.51 33.83
C GLY A 562 9.13 24.70 33.18
N ASN A 563 8.73 25.94 32.88
CA ASN A 563 7.40 26.29 32.37
C ASN A 563 7.48 27.11 31.06
N LEU A 564 6.55 26.89 30.13
CA LEU A 564 6.45 27.62 28.85
C LEU A 564 4.99 28.04 28.58
N THR A 565 4.73 29.22 27.98
CA THR A 565 3.36 29.74 27.69
C THR A 565 3.03 29.92 26.19
N SER A 566 1.72 29.84 25.91
CA SER A 566 0.87 30.43 24.85
C SER A 566 1.20 30.18 23.37
N GLN A 567 1.39 28.91 22.99
CA GLN A 567 1.39 28.35 21.61
C GLN A 567 2.72 27.69 21.24
N PHE A 568 3.34 26.91 22.12
CA PHE A 568 4.28 25.85 21.76
C PHE A 568 5.20 26.17 20.54
N VAL A 569 5.76 27.40 20.51
CA VAL A 569 6.52 27.89 19.35
C VAL A 569 7.77 27.03 19.18
N ALA A 570 8.28 26.53 20.31
CA ALA A 570 9.34 25.54 20.38
C ALA A 570 8.97 24.18 19.72
N LEU A 571 7.70 23.72 19.76
CA LEU A 571 7.30 22.50 19.02
C LEU A 571 7.29 22.75 17.52
N ARG A 572 6.80 23.91 17.07
CA ARG A 572 6.87 24.29 15.64
C ARG A 572 8.31 24.44 15.16
N ALA A 573 9.19 24.97 16.01
CA ALA A 573 10.61 25.08 15.71
C ALA A 573 11.30 23.70 15.71
N ALA A 574 10.98 22.82 16.66
CA ALA A 574 11.53 21.47 16.75
C ALA A 574 11.01 20.54 15.62
N PHE A 575 9.78 20.78 15.13
CA PHE A 575 9.13 19.95 14.11
C PHE A 575 8.61 20.77 12.90
N PRO A 576 9.50 21.27 12.02
CA PRO A 576 9.10 22.08 10.87
C PRO A 576 8.23 21.36 9.83
N LEU A 577 8.27 20.02 9.80
CA LEU A 577 7.55 19.20 8.82
C LEU A 577 6.19 18.70 9.32
N LYS A 578 5.85 18.91 10.60
CA LYS A 578 4.56 18.50 11.15
C LYS A 578 3.47 19.50 10.73
N ASN A 579 2.28 18.98 10.45
CA ASN A 579 1.11 19.80 10.12
C ASN A 579 0.54 20.45 11.38
N ASP A 580 -0.20 21.56 11.20
CA ASP A 580 -0.83 22.29 12.31
C ASP A 580 -1.74 21.42 13.17
N VAL A 581 -2.45 20.45 12.57
CA VAL A 581 -3.30 19.49 13.29
C VAL A 581 -2.46 18.59 14.22
N GLN A 582 -1.33 18.07 13.73
CA GLN A 582 -0.46 17.20 14.52
C GLN A 582 0.19 17.95 15.67
N ILE A 583 0.56 19.23 15.46
CA ILE A 583 1.06 20.10 16.51
C ILE A 583 -0.05 20.37 17.54
N GLN A 584 -1.27 20.66 17.10
CA GLN A 584 -2.41 20.89 17.99
C GLN A 584 -2.73 19.67 18.86
N GLU A 585 -2.70 18.47 18.29
CA GLU A 585 -2.85 17.22 19.05
C GLU A 585 -1.77 17.04 20.13
N LEU A 586 -0.53 17.48 19.89
CA LEU A 586 0.53 17.44 20.91
C LEU A 586 0.30 18.48 22.00
N ILE A 587 -0.25 19.65 21.66
CA ILE A 587 -0.62 20.68 22.64
C ILE A 587 -1.74 20.18 23.55
N GLU A 588 -2.75 19.53 22.97
CA GLU A 588 -3.85 18.90 23.72
C GLU A 588 -3.35 17.75 24.61
N ALA A 589 -2.46 16.90 24.09
CA ALA A 589 -1.85 15.81 24.87
C ALA A 589 -0.94 16.31 26.01
N ALA A 590 -0.42 17.54 25.91
CA ALA A 590 0.31 18.21 26.99
C ALA A 590 -0.62 18.77 28.09
N GLY A 591 -1.94 18.61 27.96
CA GLY A 591 -2.92 19.02 28.95
C GLY A 591 -3.32 20.50 28.88
N TYR A 592 -2.94 21.22 27.81
CA TYR A 592 -3.28 22.63 27.65
C TYR A 592 -4.77 22.80 27.29
N LYS A 593 -5.53 23.53 28.12
CA LYS A 593 -6.94 23.83 27.86
C LYS A 593 -7.09 25.30 27.48
N ALA A 594 -7.60 25.55 26.28
CA ALA A 594 -7.71 26.90 25.69
C ALA A 594 -8.64 27.88 26.43
N GLU A 595 -9.21 27.50 27.58
CA GLU A 595 -10.18 28.28 28.33
C GLU A 595 -9.54 29.30 29.29
N SER A 596 -8.22 29.21 29.56
CA SER A 596 -7.51 30.20 30.38
C SER A 596 -6.31 30.80 29.63
N SER A 597 -6.30 32.13 29.49
CA SER A 597 -5.32 32.86 28.66
C SER A 597 -3.90 32.92 29.23
N ASP A 598 -3.63 32.27 30.37
CA ASP A 598 -2.38 32.37 31.14
C ASP A 598 -1.83 31.01 31.61
N GLU A 599 -2.29 29.89 31.04
CA GLU A 599 -1.84 28.56 31.45
C GLU A 599 -0.39 28.28 30.99
N LEU A 600 0.52 28.34 31.96
CA LEU A 600 1.92 27.89 31.86
C LEU A 600 1.96 26.36 31.88
N VAL A 601 2.53 25.74 30.83
CA VAL A 601 2.72 24.29 30.77
C VAL A 601 4.07 23.92 31.38
N ASN A 602 4.08 23.07 32.40
CA ASN A 602 5.30 22.52 32.99
C ASN A 602 5.86 21.42 32.07
N TYR A 603 6.70 21.83 31.11
CA TYR A 603 7.23 20.90 30.12
C TYR A 603 8.11 19.82 30.74
N ARG A 604 8.76 20.04 31.89
CA ARG A 604 9.60 19.02 32.54
C ARG A 604 8.78 17.83 33.02
N SER A 605 7.57 18.09 33.52
CA SER A 605 6.67 17.04 33.95
C SER A 605 6.21 16.13 32.81
N LEU A 606 6.12 16.66 31.58
CA LEU A 606 5.69 15.91 30.39
C LEU A 606 6.67 14.82 29.96
N PHE A 607 7.95 14.90 30.35
CA PHE A 607 8.98 13.90 30.01
C PHE A 607 9.21 12.89 31.13
N ASN A 608 8.44 12.97 32.21
CA ASN A 608 8.53 11.97 33.26
C ASN A 608 7.88 10.66 32.77
N GLU A 609 8.50 9.55 33.12
CA GLU A 609 7.89 8.23 33.06
C GLU A 609 7.54 7.84 34.49
N ASP A 610 6.40 7.18 34.69
CA ASP A 610 6.09 6.63 36.00
C ASP A 610 7.07 5.49 36.39
N GLU A 611 6.96 5.04 37.64
CA GLU A 611 7.75 3.93 38.17
C GLU A 611 7.50 2.61 37.42
N GLU A 612 6.39 2.51 36.69
CA GLU A 612 6.01 1.35 35.89
C GLU A 612 6.41 1.50 34.42
N GLY A 613 7.08 2.58 34.02
CA GLY A 613 7.52 2.83 32.64
C GLY A 613 6.40 3.28 31.69
N LYS A 614 5.24 3.66 32.20
CA LYS A 614 4.20 4.33 31.42
C LYS A 614 4.62 5.77 31.18
N ALA A 615 4.64 6.15 29.92
CA ALA A 615 4.94 7.52 29.53
C ALA A 615 3.70 8.41 29.69
N GLU A 616 3.92 9.70 29.99
CA GLU A 616 2.86 10.71 29.96
C GLU A 616 2.16 10.75 28.58
N PRO A 617 0.87 11.13 28.51
CA PRO A 617 0.09 11.16 27.26
C PRO A 617 0.79 11.93 26.13
N PHE A 618 1.52 12.98 26.48
CA PHE A 618 2.35 13.77 25.56
C PHE A 618 3.42 12.91 24.86
N ILE A 619 4.22 12.15 25.61
CA ILE A 619 5.31 11.33 25.07
C ILE A 619 4.75 10.15 24.29
N TRP A 620 3.66 9.55 24.77
CA TRP A 620 2.96 8.51 24.03
C TRP A 620 2.50 9.02 22.66
N LYS A 621 1.84 10.19 22.63
CA LYS A 621 1.36 10.81 21.39
C LYS A 621 2.51 11.17 20.46
N LEU A 622 3.62 11.67 21.00
CA LEU A 622 4.84 11.99 20.27
C LEU A 622 5.45 10.75 19.60
N LYS A 623 5.58 9.63 20.33
CA LYS A 623 6.07 8.34 19.79
C LYS A 623 5.12 7.80 18.72
N SER A 624 3.81 7.86 18.97
CA SER A 624 2.78 7.41 18.02
C SER A 624 2.82 8.18 16.70
N GLN A 625 2.93 9.51 16.76
CA GLN A 625 3.10 10.33 15.56
C GLN A 625 4.41 10.01 14.83
N TYR A 626 5.53 9.84 15.54
CA TYR A 626 6.82 9.49 14.94
C TYR A 626 6.76 8.16 14.17
N ILE A 627 6.12 7.13 14.73
CA ILE A 627 5.93 5.83 14.06
C ILE A 627 5.05 5.99 12.84
N SER A 628 3.93 6.71 12.97
CA SER A 628 2.98 6.94 11.87
C SER A 628 3.60 7.70 10.70
N GLU A 629 4.41 8.72 10.99
CA GLU A 629 5.16 9.50 9.99
C GLU A 629 6.19 8.65 9.27
N LYS A 630 6.94 7.83 10.00
CA LYS A 630 7.90 6.89 9.39
C LYS A 630 7.20 5.88 8.49
N GLN A 631 6.06 5.33 8.90
CA GLN A 631 5.27 4.40 8.09
C GLN A 631 4.64 5.08 6.87
N ALA A 632 4.16 6.32 6.99
CA ALA A 632 3.67 7.11 5.86
C ALA A 632 4.81 7.34 4.85
N TYR A 633 5.97 7.78 5.31
CA TYR A 633 7.15 7.98 4.46
C TYR A 633 7.60 6.69 3.77
N LEU A 634 7.61 5.55 4.47
CA LEU A 634 7.92 4.25 3.86
C LEU A 634 6.90 3.84 2.80
N ARG A 635 5.61 4.13 3.00
CA ARG A 635 4.56 3.88 2.00
C ARG A 635 4.74 4.78 0.78
N GLU A 636 5.03 6.06 0.98
CA GLU A 636 5.31 7.01 -0.10
C GLU A 636 6.54 6.58 -0.91
N LEU A 637 7.63 6.20 -0.24
CA LEU A 637 8.81 5.65 -0.89
C LEU A 637 8.50 4.38 -1.69
N LYS A 638 7.71 3.46 -1.12
CA LYS A 638 7.29 2.25 -1.84
C LYS A 638 6.47 2.59 -3.09
N ASN A 639 5.59 3.59 -3.00
CA ASN A 639 4.79 4.03 -4.15
C ASN A 639 5.64 4.69 -5.25
N GLU A 640 6.67 5.46 -4.88
CA GLU A 640 7.57 6.09 -5.86
C GLU A 640 8.57 5.11 -6.48
N LEU A 641 9.04 4.13 -5.71
CA LEU A 641 10.02 3.13 -6.16
C LEU A 641 9.37 1.92 -6.87
N GLY A 642 8.06 1.73 -6.73
CA GLY A 642 7.34 0.54 -7.18
C GLY A 642 7.74 -0.72 -6.39
N ASP A 643 7.15 -1.87 -6.72
CA ASP A 643 7.50 -3.19 -6.15
C ASP A 643 8.89 -3.68 -6.67
N LEU A 644 9.95 -2.93 -6.36
CA LEU A 644 11.35 -3.30 -6.60
C LEU A 644 12.07 -3.75 -5.31
N LEU A 645 11.30 -4.11 -4.28
CA LEU A 645 11.71 -4.89 -3.11
C LEU A 645 10.93 -6.20 -3.10
#